data_AF-A0A7C5IRT1-F1
#
_entry.id   AF-A0A7C5IRT1-F1
#
_cell.length_a   1.000
_cell.length_b   1.000
_cell.length_c   1.000
_cell.angle_alpha   90.00
_cell.angle_beta   90.00
_cell.angle_gamma   90.00
#
_symmetry.space_group_name_H-M   'P 1'
#
loop_
_entity.id
_entity.type
_entity.pdbx_description
1 polymer ?
#
loop_
_entity_poly.entity_id
_entity_poly.type
_entity_poly.pdbx_seq_one_letter_code
_entity_poly.pdbx_strand_id
1 'polypeptide(L)'
;MKRKKDLLPIGALLLFLFTSFQIGYTQKVDISGIWKGSIEVPGVTLEIILEFEKDGEKWKGDIDIPMQKVKDMALTEVELNGRKLSFKLPDVPGNANFSGEVSASGEDISGDFNQAGQTFPLSVKQESAAEKKAEAKRIAEALEEFRALAESMHEQRHVAGYSICVVYKGDVLMREGFGYRDMDQKIKPDAQTLFAIGSSSKAFTSMSLAILADEGKLEWDEPVKTYLPDFKLFDKFATEEMTAMDLLTHRSGLPRHDFMWYGSKASREEIYSRLRYLEPNKSFRSTWQYQNLMYMTAGYLAGKINGSSWEELVEKRIFTPLGMDRSHFSVAKMAKDKNAALGYRWDKDKSELVKMDYRDLTAIGPAGAINSNVDDMAKWLQLHLNGGKVGEKEIVSKSQLSRIHAAQMVIGRPARGKEITAPAYGMGWMVYQYKGHAVSEHGGNIDGFSAEVWLMPNDEFGVVVLSNGNGTPVPTLLARYASDLFLDLEETDWETRVFGEKKKEDDSDKKEKPKEEDKPIKGTKPSHSLKDYAGDYEHPGYGIIKVRLENKALVARFNELEFQLSHWHYDVFSGLLKILDDEMKFTFFGNTSGEIDKLNVPFESSMDNIEFKKLPPSNLMDVELLKKLIGTYDIKVFEVKVELIGEDKMMITATGQNPVALVPWRNTEYKLDGLNGYSIEFIADKKGNYDDVIIHQPNGNFAGKRHE
;
A
#
# COMPACT_ATOMS: atom_id res chain seq x y z
N MET A 1 37.67 -77.31 -47.61
CA MET A 1 37.02 -78.64 -47.49
C MET A 1 35.71 -78.65 -48.29
N LYS A 2 34.94 -79.76 -48.26
CA LYS A 2 33.67 -80.01 -49.00
C LYS A 2 32.65 -78.85 -48.88
N ARG A 3 31.70 -78.57 -49.80
CA ARG A 3 31.39 -78.92 -51.22
C ARG A 3 30.33 -77.88 -51.72
N LYS A 4 30.29 -77.44 -52.99
CA LYS A 4 29.30 -77.83 -54.07
C LYS A 4 27.87 -78.15 -53.55
N LYS A 5 26.72 -77.78 -54.17
CA LYS A 5 26.26 -76.99 -55.35
C LYS A 5 24.68 -76.91 -55.24
N ASP A 6 23.80 -76.27 -56.03
CA ASP A 6 23.84 -75.55 -57.33
C ASP A 6 22.55 -74.70 -57.58
N LEU A 7 22.48 -73.98 -58.73
CA LEU A 7 21.29 -73.66 -59.58
C LEU A 7 20.17 -72.66 -59.17
N LEU A 8 19.85 -71.80 -60.15
CA LEU A 8 18.62 -71.00 -60.44
C LEU A 8 17.64 -71.84 -61.33
N PRO A 9 16.48 -71.36 -61.86
CA PRO A 9 15.73 -70.08 -61.72
C PRO A 9 14.18 -70.28 -61.55
N ILE A 10 13.41 -69.20 -61.80
CA ILE A 10 11.96 -69.14 -62.13
C ILE A 10 11.00 -69.26 -60.93
N GLY A 11 9.95 -68.42 -60.92
CA GLY A 11 8.94 -68.35 -59.86
C GLY A 11 7.53 -68.74 -60.31
N ALA A 12 6.59 -68.71 -59.37
CA ALA A 12 5.16 -68.91 -59.61
C ALA A 12 4.33 -67.92 -58.78
N LEU A 13 3.25 -67.42 -59.37
CA LEU A 13 2.26 -66.57 -58.69
C LEU A 13 1.39 -67.44 -57.78
N LEU A 14 1.27 -67.09 -56.49
CA LEU A 14 0.34 -67.75 -55.56
C LEU A 14 -0.46 -66.70 -54.78
N LEU A 15 -1.74 -66.58 -55.12
CA LEU A 15 -2.71 -65.87 -54.29
C LEU A 15 -2.90 -66.65 -52.98
N PHE A 16 -2.75 -65.97 -51.85
CA PHE A 16 -3.34 -66.41 -50.58
C PHE A 16 -4.38 -65.40 -50.13
N LEU A 17 -5.65 -65.78 -50.27
CA LEU A 17 -6.77 -65.12 -49.61
C LEU A 17 -6.65 -65.35 -48.10
N PHE A 18 -6.20 -64.34 -47.36
CA PHE A 18 -6.43 -64.26 -45.92
C PHE A 18 -7.57 -63.29 -45.66
N THR A 19 -8.65 -63.81 -45.09
CA THR A 19 -9.83 -63.05 -44.69
C THR A 19 -9.48 -62.06 -43.59
N SER A 20 -9.75 -60.78 -43.83
CA SER A 20 -9.49 -59.70 -42.88
C SER A 20 -10.43 -59.79 -41.68
N PHE A 21 -9.97 -60.43 -40.60
CA PHE A 21 -10.59 -60.32 -39.28
C PHE A 21 -10.33 -58.91 -38.73
N GLN A 22 -11.17 -57.94 -39.14
CA GLN A 22 -11.21 -56.64 -38.48
C GLN A 22 -11.81 -56.82 -37.09
N ILE A 23 -10.95 -57.03 -36.09
CA ILE A 23 -11.31 -56.77 -34.70
C ILE A 23 -11.52 -55.26 -34.59
N GLY A 24 -12.78 -54.85 -34.53
CA GLY A 24 -13.20 -53.46 -34.40
C GLY A 24 -12.85 -52.89 -33.02
N TYR A 25 -11.57 -52.64 -32.76
CA TYR A 25 -11.16 -51.70 -31.73
C TYR A 25 -11.62 -50.30 -32.17
N THR A 26 -12.81 -49.90 -31.73
CA THR A 26 -13.19 -48.48 -31.68
C THR A 26 -12.26 -47.78 -30.70
N GLN A 27 -11.17 -47.24 -31.23
CA GLN A 27 -10.29 -46.33 -30.52
C GLN A 27 -11.15 -45.22 -29.92
N LYS A 28 -11.24 -45.19 -28.58
CA LYS A 28 -11.98 -44.13 -27.90
C LYS A 28 -11.28 -42.82 -28.21
N VAL A 29 -12.00 -41.92 -28.87
CA VAL A 29 -11.53 -40.56 -29.12
C VAL A 29 -11.47 -39.86 -27.78
N ASP A 30 -10.33 -39.24 -27.51
CA ASP A 30 -10.10 -38.43 -26.32
C ASP A 30 -9.87 -36.99 -26.81
N ILE A 31 -10.75 -36.08 -26.41
CA ILE A 31 -10.70 -34.67 -26.84
C ILE A 31 -10.05 -33.77 -25.77
N SER A 32 -9.49 -34.34 -24.70
CA SER A 32 -9.04 -33.57 -23.54
C SER A 32 -7.97 -32.50 -23.85
N GLY A 33 -8.04 -31.39 -23.13
CA GLY A 33 -7.11 -30.26 -23.22
C GLY A 33 -7.50 -29.20 -24.25
N ILE A 34 -6.54 -28.32 -24.54
CA ILE A 34 -6.73 -27.07 -25.31
C ILE A 34 -6.70 -27.29 -26.83
N TRP A 35 -7.67 -26.67 -27.51
CA TRP A 35 -7.80 -26.58 -28.97
C TRP A 35 -7.90 -25.10 -29.41
N LYS A 36 -7.21 -24.72 -30.48
CA LYS A 36 -7.13 -23.34 -30.98
C LYS A 36 -7.54 -23.26 -32.44
N GLY A 37 -8.26 -22.20 -32.83
CA GLY A 37 -8.68 -22.00 -34.22
C GLY A 37 -9.71 -20.89 -34.37
N SER A 38 -10.70 -21.07 -35.24
CA SER A 38 -11.62 -20.00 -35.63
C SER A 38 -13.08 -20.42 -35.86
N ILE A 39 -13.96 -19.41 -35.83
CA ILE A 39 -15.30 -19.41 -36.42
C ILE A 39 -15.31 -18.37 -37.56
N GLU A 40 -15.63 -18.79 -38.78
CA GLU A 40 -15.65 -17.91 -39.96
C GLU A 40 -17.02 -17.24 -40.11
N VAL A 41 -17.17 -16.00 -39.61
CA VAL A 41 -18.41 -15.22 -39.74
C VAL A 41 -18.28 -14.12 -40.83
N PRO A 42 -19.38 -13.62 -41.41
CA PRO A 42 -19.34 -12.68 -42.53
C PRO A 42 -18.54 -11.39 -42.25
N GLY A 43 -17.34 -11.32 -42.82
CA GLY A 43 -16.46 -10.15 -42.76
C GLY A 43 -15.45 -10.13 -41.60
N VAL A 44 -15.44 -11.13 -40.71
CA VAL A 44 -14.41 -11.29 -39.68
C VAL A 44 -14.22 -12.75 -39.27
N THR A 45 -12.97 -13.19 -39.19
CA THR A 45 -12.61 -14.48 -38.58
C THR A 45 -12.56 -14.30 -37.07
N LEU A 46 -13.39 -15.03 -36.32
CA LEU A 46 -13.37 -15.02 -34.86
C LEU A 46 -12.41 -16.09 -34.37
N GLU A 47 -11.25 -15.70 -33.85
CA GLU A 47 -10.38 -16.63 -33.12
C GLU A 47 -11.09 -17.15 -31.86
N ILE A 48 -10.95 -18.46 -31.61
CA ILE A 48 -11.50 -19.14 -30.43
C ILE A 48 -10.47 -20.11 -29.83
N ILE A 49 -10.60 -20.33 -28.53
CA ILE A 49 -9.94 -21.43 -27.81
C ILE A 49 -11.05 -22.27 -27.18
N LEU A 50 -10.95 -23.60 -27.28
CA LEU A 50 -11.83 -24.56 -26.62
C LEU A 50 -10.97 -25.44 -25.71
N GLU A 51 -11.23 -25.48 -24.42
CA GLU A 51 -10.69 -26.52 -23.54
C GLU A 51 -11.77 -27.56 -23.24
N PHE A 52 -11.41 -28.85 -23.25
CA PHE A 52 -12.28 -29.94 -22.86
C PHE A 52 -11.68 -30.73 -21.69
N GLU A 53 -12.48 -30.97 -20.66
CA GLU A 53 -12.14 -31.85 -19.53
C GLU A 53 -13.15 -32.99 -19.39
N LYS A 54 -12.81 -33.98 -18.56
CA LYS A 54 -13.57 -35.22 -18.41
C LYS A 54 -14.08 -35.44 -17.00
N ASP A 55 -15.37 -35.20 -16.82
CA ASP A 55 -16.08 -35.42 -15.56
C ASP A 55 -16.68 -36.84 -15.52
N GLY A 56 -15.83 -37.79 -15.13
CA GLY A 56 -16.16 -39.22 -15.05
C GLY A 56 -16.43 -39.84 -16.43
N GLU A 57 -17.71 -40.02 -16.76
CA GLU A 57 -18.16 -40.50 -18.08
C GLU A 57 -18.67 -39.37 -18.99
N LYS A 58 -18.77 -38.14 -18.49
CA LYS A 58 -19.21 -36.97 -19.27
C LYS A 58 -18.04 -36.10 -19.70
N TRP A 59 -18.25 -35.32 -20.75
CA TRP A 59 -17.38 -34.21 -21.11
C TRP A 59 -17.92 -32.91 -20.50
N LYS A 60 -17.00 -32.03 -20.14
CA LYS A 60 -17.22 -30.60 -20.01
C LYS A 60 -16.27 -29.89 -20.97
N GLY A 61 -16.49 -28.60 -21.13
CA GLY A 61 -15.52 -27.70 -21.70
C GLY A 61 -15.98 -26.27 -21.55
N ASP A 62 -15.14 -25.38 -22.03
CA ASP A 62 -15.37 -23.93 -22.06
C ASP A 62 -14.88 -23.37 -23.40
N ILE A 63 -15.21 -22.11 -23.66
CA ILE A 63 -14.77 -21.38 -24.84
C ILE A 63 -14.29 -19.97 -24.48
N ASP A 64 -13.10 -19.64 -24.96
CA ASP A 64 -12.60 -18.27 -25.01
C ASP A 64 -12.84 -17.70 -26.41
N ILE A 65 -13.23 -16.43 -26.46
CA ILE A 65 -13.33 -15.66 -27.70
C ILE A 65 -12.54 -14.36 -27.49
N PRO A 66 -11.20 -14.36 -27.68
CA PRO A 66 -10.32 -13.27 -27.26
C PRO A 66 -10.70 -11.91 -27.84
N MET A 67 -11.11 -11.86 -29.12
CA MET A 67 -11.55 -10.63 -29.79
C MET A 67 -12.80 -10.01 -29.15
N GLN A 68 -13.62 -10.80 -28.45
CA GLN A 68 -14.81 -10.36 -27.72
C GLN A 68 -14.58 -10.21 -26.21
N LYS A 69 -13.38 -10.55 -25.71
CA LYS A 69 -13.02 -10.62 -24.28
C LYS A 69 -13.92 -11.56 -23.46
N VAL A 70 -14.42 -12.61 -24.11
CA VAL A 70 -15.06 -13.75 -23.44
C VAL A 70 -13.96 -14.72 -23.01
N LYS A 71 -13.96 -15.10 -21.73
CA LYS A 71 -13.10 -16.13 -21.17
C LYS A 71 -13.91 -17.09 -20.28
N ASP A 72 -13.50 -18.35 -20.22
CA ASP A 72 -14.06 -19.39 -19.34
C ASP A 72 -15.58 -19.64 -19.56
N MET A 73 -16.11 -19.41 -20.78
CA MET A 73 -17.56 -19.55 -21.05
C MET A 73 -17.96 -21.02 -21.14
N ALA A 74 -18.69 -21.51 -20.12
CA ALA A 74 -19.05 -22.92 -20.01
C ALA A 74 -19.87 -23.46 -21.19
N LEU A 75 -19.42 -24.56 -21.76
CA LEU A 75 -20.15 -25.35 -22.74
C LEU A 75 -21.13 -26.29 -22.01
N THR A 76 -22.32 -26.46 -22.59
CA THR A 76 -23.36 -27.37 -22.10
C THR A 76 -23.70 -28.43 -23.14
N GLU A 77 -24.24 -29.57 -22.71
CA GLU A 77 -24.57 -30.70 -23.59
C GLU A 77 -23.40 -31.13 -24.50
N VAL A 78 -22.18 -31.20 -23.93
CA VAL A 78 -20.98 -31.67 -24.64
C VAL A 78 -21.06 -33.18 -24.86
N GLU A 79 -21.47 -33.58 -26.06
CA GLU A 79 -21.65 -34.98 -26.46
C GLU A 79 -20.62 -35.40 -27.51
N LEU A 80 -19.86 -36.46 -27.21
CA LEU A 80 -18.90 -37.09 -28.12
C LEU A 80 -19.35 -38.53 -28.43
N ASN A 81 -19.78 -38.78 -29.66
CA ASN A 81 -20.28 -40.08 -30.11
C ASN A 81 -19.46 -40.61 -31.29
N GLY A 82 -18.56 -41.55 -31.01
CA GLY A 82 -17.51 -41.96 -31.96
C GLY A 82 -16.53 -40.81 -32.18
N ARG A 83 -16.53 -40.23 -33.39
CA ARG A 83 -15.82 -38.97 -33.70
C ARG A 83 -16.74 -37.75 -33.75
N LYS A 84 -18.07 -37.90 -33.70
CA LYS A 84 -18.98 -36.75 -33.77
C LYS A 84 -19.01 -36.00 -32.45
N LEU A 85 -18.86 -34.68 -32.49
CA LEU A 85 -18.87 -33.79 -31.34
C LEU A 85 -19.94 -32.72 -31.51
N SER A 86 -20.73 -32.49 -30.46
CA SER A 86 -21.66 -31.36 -30.39
C SER A 86 -21.69 -30.75 -29.00
N PHE A 87 -21.99 -29.45 -28.91
CA PHE A 87 -22.14 -28.71 -27.66
C PHE A 87 -22.99 -27.44 -27.87
N LYS A 88 -23.47 -26.84 -26.77
CA LYS A 88 -24.30 -25.62 -26.75
C LYS A 88 -23.70 -24.54 -25.86
N LEU A 89 -23.88 -23.28 -26.28
CA LEU A 89 -23.45 -22.09 -25.57
C LEU A 89 -24.72 -21.34 -25.12
N PRO A 90 -25.24 -21.61 -23.90
CA PRO A 90 -26.56 -21.12 -23.49
C PRO A 90 -26.59 -19.59 -23.29
N ASP A 91 -25.47 -19.01 -22.89
CA ASP A 91 -25.30 -17.57 -22.66
C ASP A 91 -25.06 -16.78 -23.96
N VAL A 92 -24.97 -17.45 -25.11
CA VAL A 92 -24.81 -16.81 -26.43
C VAL A 92 -26.17 -16.71 -27.13
N PRO A 93 -26.68 -15.49 -27.42
CA PRO A 93 -28.01 -15.29 -27.99
C PRO A 93 -28.24 -16.02 -29.33
N GLY A 94 -29.46 -16.52 -29.52
CA GLY A 94 -29.88 -17.18 -30.76
C GLY A 94 -29.67 -18.70 -30.78
N ASN A 95 -29.69 -19.36 -29.61
CA ASN A 95 -29.55 -20.81 -29.44
C ASN A 95 -28.23 -21.37 -30.02
N ALA A 96 -27.11 -20.73 -29.67
CA ALA A 96 -25.80 -21.06 -30.22
C ALA A 96 -25.39 -22.52 -29.91
N ASN A 97 -24.97 -23.23 -30.95
CA ASN A 97 -24.57 -24.64 -30.85
C ASN A 97 -23.54 -25.02 -31.92
N PHE A 98 -22.69 -25.99 -31.60
CA PHE A 98 -21.77 -26.61 -32.54
C PHE A 98 -22.19 -28.05 -32.84
N SER A 99 -22.01 -28.49 -34.09
CA SER A 99 -22.12 -29.88 -34.52
C SER A 99 -21.04 -30.17 -35.56
N GLY A 100 -20.10 -31.07 -35.25
CA GLY A 100 -18.99 -31.40 -36.12
C GLY A 100 -18.39 -32.77 -35.87
N GLU A 101 -17.17 -32.97 -36.36
CA GLU A 101 -16.43 -34.23 -36.21
C GLU A 101 -14.95 -33.98 -35.89
N VAL A 102 -14.42 -34.79 -34.97
CA VAL A 102 -12.98 -34.91 -34.69
C VAL A 102 -12.33 -35.64 -35.87
N SER A 103 -11.18 -35.16 -36.34
CA SER A 103 -10.45 -35.74 -37.47
C SER A 103 -9.96 -37.16 -37.18
N ALA A 104 -9.56 -37.88 -38.23
CA ALA A 104 -9.11 -39.27 -38.10
C ALA A 104 -7.75 -39.42 -37.40
N SER A 105 -6.96 -38.35 -37.28
CA SER A 105 -5.74 -38.32 -36.45
C SER A 105 -6.04 -37.99 -34.97
N GLY A 106 -7.19 -37.37 -34.68
CA GLY A 106 -7.50 -36.83 -33.36
C GLY A 106 -6.92 -35.43 -33.12
N GLU A 107 -6.41 -34.75 -34.15
CA GLU A 107 -5.69 -33.47 -34.01
C GLU A 107 -6.49 -32.24 -34.47
N ASP A 108 -7.62 -32.43 -35.15
CA ASP A 108 -8.52 -31.37 -35.60
C ASP A 108 -9.97 -31.65 -35.17
N ILE A 109 -10.74 -30.59 -34.90
CA ILE A 109 -12.20 -30.60 -34.81
C ILE A 109 -12.71 -29.62 -35.85
N SER A 110 -13.65 -30.02 -36.70
CA SER A 110 -14.31 -29.09 -37.63
C SER A 110 -15.79 -29.41 -37.82
N GLY A 111 -16.60 -28.40 -38.13
CA GLY A 111 -18.03 -28.53 -38.32
C GLY A 111 -18.77 -27.20 -38.34
N ASP A 112 -20.07 -27.27 -38.06
CA ASP A 112 -21.00 -26.16 -38.18
C ASP A 112 -21.30 -25.54 -36.80
N PHE A 113 -20.91 -24.27 -36.62
CA PHE A 113 -21.37 -23.44 -35.52
C PHE A 113 -22.63 -22.67 -35.96
N ASN A 114 -23.75 -22.92 -35.31
CA ASN A 114 -25.06 -22.41 -35.66
C ASN A 114 -25.51 -21.37 -34.63
N GLN A 115 -25.88 -20.17 -35.08
CA GLN A 115 -26.40 -19.09 -34.22
C GLN A 115 -27.48 -18.29 -34.94
N ALA A 116 -28.60 -18.03 -34.26
CA ALA A 116 -29.71 -17.19 -34.75
C ALA A 116 -30.29 -17.60 -36.13
N GLY A 117 -30.17 -18.88 -36.50
CA GLY A 117 -30.61 -19.41 -37.80
C GLY A 117 -29.59 -19.24 -38.94
N GLN A 118 -28.37 -18.78 -38.64
CA GLN A 118 -27.23 -18.80 -39.55
C GLN A 118 -26.23 -19.89 -39.13
N THR A 119 -25.41 -20.33 -40.08
CA THR A 119 -24.41 -21.40 -39.91
C THR A 119 -23.05 -20.89 -40.37
N PHE A 120 -22.03 -21.13 -39.56
CA PHE A 120 -20.67 -20.63 -39.75
C PHE A 120 -19.68 -21.79 -39.58
N PRO A 121 -18.68 -21.96 -40.46
CA PRO A 121 -17.63 -22.95 -40.26
C PRO A 121 -16.85 -22.67 -38.98
N LEU A 122 -16.75 -23.68 -38.11
CA LEU A 122 -15.83 -23.70 -36.97
C LEU A 122 -14.76 -24.75 -37.22
N SER A 123 -13.49 -24.40 -37.04
CA SER A 123 -12.37 -25.33 -37.12
C SER A 123 -11.32 -25.00 -36.06
N VAL A 124 -10.94 -25.98 -35.25
CA VAL A 124 -9.88 -25.87 -34.24
C VAL A 124 -8.92 -27.07 -34.33
N LYS A 125 -7.67 -26.87 -33.90
CA LYS A 125 -6.64 -27.90 -33.80
C LYS A 125 -6.23 -28.09 -32.35
N GLN A 126 -5.97 -29.32 -31.93
CA GLN A 126 -5.43 -29.60 -30.60
C GLN A 126 -4.02 -29.01 -30.53
N GLU A 127 -3.71 -28.30 -29.45
CA GLU A 127 -2.37 -27.71 -29.29
C GLU A 127 -1.32 -28.83 -29.21
N SER A 128 -0.41 -28.85 -30.19
CA SER A 128 0.44 -30.00 -30.46
C SER A 128 1.54 -30.19 -29.41
N ALA A 129 2.04 -31.43 -29.32
CA ALA A 129 3.22 -31.74 -28.51
C ALA A 129 4.49 -30.99 -28.97
N ALA A 130 4.51 -30.44 -30.18
CA ALA A 130 5.59 -29.59 -30.68
C ALA A 130 5.46 -28.15 -30.14
N GLU A 131 4.27 -27.57 -30.17
CA GLU A 131 3.98 -26.22 -29.66
C GLU A 131 4.14 -26.16 -28.14
N LYS A 132 3.58 -27.12 -27.39
CA LYS A 132 3.76 -27.25 -25.93
C LYS A 132 5.24 -27.36 -25.54
N LYS A 133 6.04 -28.07 -26.35
CA LYS A 133 7.50 -28.19 -26.15
C LYS A 133 8.25 -26.90 -26.53
N ALA A 134 7.77 -26.14 -27.51
CA ALA A 134 8.35 -24.85 -27.89
C ALA A 134 8.09 -23.79 -26.80
N GLU A 135 6.87 -23.69 -26.29
CA GLU A 135 6.50 -22.80 -25.17
C GLU A 135 7.27 -23.18 -23.89
N ALA A 136 7.30 -24.46 -23.52
CA ALA A 136 8.10 -24.90 -22.36
C ALA A 136 9.60 -24.62 -22.51
N LYS A 137 10.15 -24.67 -23.73
CA LYS A 137 11.52 -24.27 -24.02
C LYS A 137 11.71 -22.76 -23.88
N ARG A 138 10.82 -21.95 -24.44
CA ARG A 138 10.84 -20.46 -24.35
C ARG A 138 10.79 -20.01 -22.89
N ILE A 139 9.88 -20.59 -22.09
CA ILE A 139 9.76 -20.30 -20.65
C ILE A 139 11.04 -20.67 -19.89
N ALA A 140 11.68 -21.80 -20.23
CA ALA A 140 12.95 -22.18 -19.61
C ALA A 140 14.11 -21.25 -19.99
N GLU A 141 14.20 -20.80 -21.25
CA GLU A 141 15.20 -19.84 -21.69
C GLU A 141 15.00 -18.46 -21.03
N ALA A 142 13.75 -17.97 -20.99
CA ALA A 142 13.36 -16.75 -20.27
C ALA A 142 13.67 -16.82 -18.76
N LEU A 143 13.52 -17.99 -18.12
CA LEU A 143 13.83 -18.18 -16.71
C LEU A 143 15.33 -18.11 -16.41
N GLU A 144 16.19 -18.72 -17.25
CA GLU A 144 17.64 -18.61 -17.08
C GLU A 144 18.15 -17.18 -17.33
N GLU A 145 17.61 -16.49 -18.34
CA GLU A 145 17.94 -15.09 -18.63
C GLU A 145 17.49 -14.16 -17.51
N PHE A 146 16.26 -14.29 -17.02
CA PHE A 146 15.76 -13.52 -15.90
C PHE A 146 16.52 -13.80 -14.60
N ARG A 147 16.95 -15.04 -14.35
CA ARG A 147 17.80 -15.38 -13.20
C ARG A 147 19.18 -14.73 -13.29
N ALA A 148 19.79 -14.70 -14.49
CA ALA A 148 21.07 -14.05 -14.70
C ALA A 148 21.00 -12.53 -14.43
N LEU A 149 19.94 -11.87 -14.92
CA LEU A 149 19.64 -10.47 -14.62
C LEU A 149 19.38 -10.24 -13.11
N ALA A 150 18.65 -11.15 -12.47
CA ALA A 150 18.32 -11.06 -11.04
C ALA A 150 19.55 -11.22 -10.12
N GLU A 151 20.57 -12.01 -10.49
CA GLU A 151 21.82 -12.09 -9.72
C GLU A 151 22.71 -10.84 -9.93
N SER A 152 22.74 -10.21 -11.12
CA SER A 152 23.60 -9.03 -11.35
C SER A 152 23.07 -7.73 -10.73
N MET A 153 21.74 -7.54 -10.73
CA MET A 153 21.08 -6.27 -10.42
C MET A 153 21.36 -5.76 -8.98
N HIS A 154 21.60 -6.66 -8.01
CA HIS A 154 21.79 -6.25 -6.62
C HIS A 154 23.12 -5.49 -6.39
N GLU A 155 24.22 -5.93 -7.00
CA GLU A 155 25.51 -5.22 -6.93
C GLU A 155 25.46 -3.93 -7.75
N GLN A 156 24.99 -4.04 -9.00
CA GLN A 156 24.90 -2.95 -9.97
C GLN A 156 24.09 -1.75 -9.45
N ARG A 157 23.04 -2.01 -8.67
CA ARG A 157 22.10 -0.99 -8.16
C ARG A 157 22.11 -0.81 -6.65
N HIS A 158 23.17 -1.31 -5.99
CA HIS A 158 23.47 -1.09 -4.58
C HIS A 158 22.29 -1.45 -3.66
N VAL A 159 21.75 -2.65 -3.86
CA VAL A 159 20.69 -3.24 -3.04
C VAL A 159 21.26 -4.42 -2.27
N ALA A 160 20.93 -4.54 -0.98
CA ALA A 160 21.45 -5.63 -0.16
C ALA A 160 21.03 -7.00 -0.72
N GLY A 161 19.73 -7.20 -0.93
CA GLY A 161 19.17 -8.36 -1.62
C GLY A 161 17.66 -8.26 -1.87
N TYR A 162 17.09 -9.35 -2.38
CA TYR A 162 15.66 -9.53 -2.59
C TYR A 162 15.30 -11.01 -2.80
N SER A 163 14.04 -11.35 -2.56
CA SER A 163 13.43 -12.58 -3.05
C SER A 163 12.40 -12.25 -4.14
N ILE A 164 12.26 -13.15 -5.12
CA ILE A 164 11.36 -13.01 -6.28
C ILE A 164 10.43 -14.23 -6.36
N CYS A 165 9.15 -14.01 -6.66
CA CYS A 165 8.23 -15.03 -7.17
C CYS A 165 7.72 -14.64 -8.55
N VAL A 166 7.64 -15.60 -9.48
CA VAL A 166 6.96 -15.48 -10.78
C VAL A 166 5.89 -16.58 -10.88
N VAL A 167 4.68 -16.19 -11.28
CA VAL A 167 3.52 -17.06 -11.55
C VAL A 167 3.06 -16.82 -12.98
N TYR A 168 2.77 -17.88 -13.73
CA TYR A 168 2.26 -17.81 -15.10
C TYR A 168 1.34 -18.99 -15.40
N LYS A 169 0.12 -18.73 -15.90
CA LYS A 169 -0.88 -19.77 -16.25
C LYS A 169 -1.11 -20.77 -15.11
N GLY A 170 -1.27 -20.23 -13.89
CA GLY A 170 -1.40 -20.98 -12.64
C GLY A 170 -0.09 -21.52 -12.04
N ASP A 171 0.89 -21.86 -12.86
CA ASP A 171 2.18 -22.44 -12.43
C ASP A 171 3.11 -21.41 -11.76
N VAL A 172 3.84 -21.86 -10.73
CA VAL A 172 4.82 -21.03 -10.00
C VAL A 172 6.22 -21.31 -10.52
N LEU A 173 6.63 -20.56 -11.55
CA LEU A 173 7.86 -20.78 -12.32
C LEU A 173 9.15 -20.54 -11.52
N MET A 174 9.13 -19.60 -10.58
CA MET A 174 10.32 -19.13 -9.87
C MET A 174 9.97 -18.69 -8.46
N ARG A 175 10.76 -19.09 -7.46
CA ARG A 175 10.71 -18.63 -6.06
C ARG A 175 12.12 -18.66 -5.47
N GLU A 176 12.88 -17.58 -5.68
CA GLU A 176 14.34 -17.54 -5.48
C GLU A 176 14.81 -16.27 -4.76
N GLY A 177 16.05 -16.27 -4.25
CA GLY A 177 16.63 -15.18 -3.46
C GLY A 177 18.05 -14.80 -3.89
N PHE A 178 18.29 -13.49 -4.00
CA PHE A 178 19.46 -12.86 -4.59
C PHE A 178 20.08 -11.84 -3.62
N GLY A 179 21.40 -11.60 -3.73
CA GLY A 179 22.13 -10.78 -2.76
C GLY A 179 22.07 -11.37 -1.34
N TYR A 180 21.85 -10.51 -0.33
CA TYR A 180 21.94 -10.85 1.09
C TYR A 180 20.79 -10.27 1.92
N ARG A 181 20.19 -11.14 2.75
CA ARG A 181 19.23 -10.74 3.79
C ARG A 181 19.91 -10.17 5.03
N ASP A 182 21.18 -10.52 5.23
CA ASP A 182 22.08 -9.98 6.23
C ASP A 182 23.46 -9.80 5.57
N MET A 183 23.87 -8.54 5.39
CA MET A 183 25.15 -8.16 4.76
C MET A 183 26.36 -8.47 5.65
N ASP A 184 26.21 -8.35 6.97
CA ASP A 184 27.30 -8.52 7.94
C ASP A 184 27.70 -9.99 8.05
N GLN A 185 26.69 -10.88 8.06
CA GLN A 185 26.84 -12.33 8.10
C GLN A 185 26.88 -12.98 6.71
N LYS A 186 26.66 -12.21 5.62
CA LYS A 186 26.59 -12.67 4.22
C LYS A 186 25.58 -13.81 3.99
N ILE A 187 24.41 -13.72 4.61
CA ILE A 187 23.36 -14.74 4.48
C ILE A 187 22.48 -14.38 3.27
N LYS A 188 22.42 -15.23 2.24
CA LYS A 188 21.48 -15.06 1.11
C LYS A 188 20.01 -15.09 1.59
N PRO A 189 19.10 -14.32 0.98
CA PRO A 189 17.67 -14.56 1.16
C PRO A 189 17.25 -15.85 0.45
N ASP A 190 16.06 -16.34 0.78
CA ASP A 190 15.42 -17.51 0.21
C ASP A 190 13.92 -17.23 -0.03
N ALA A 191 13.19 -18.18 -0.62
CA ALA A 191 11.75 -18.03 -0.90
C ALA A 191 10.91 -17.71 0.35
N GLN A 192 11.42 -18.11 1.51
CA GLN A 192 10.81 -18.03 2.82
C GLN A 192 11.32 -16.82 3.64
N THR A 193 12.27 -16.02 3.14
CA THR A 193 12.76 -14.84 3.88
C THR A 193 11.66 -13.80 4.05
N LEU A 194 11.43 -13.36 5.29
CA LEU A 194 10.49 -12.28 5.61
C LEU A 194 11.08 -10.91 5.27
N PHE A 195 10.28 -10.09 4.60
CA PHE A 195 10.50 -8.67 4.34
C PHE A 195 9.24 -7.89 4.74
N ALA A 196 9.38 -6.62 5.12
CA ALA A 196 8.23 -5.73 5.28
C ALA A 196 7.72 -5.32 3.88
N ILE A 197 6.49 -5.70 3.52
CA ILE A 197 5.93 -5.39 2.18
C ILE A 197 5.43 -3.94 2.07
N GLY A 198 5.46 -3.20 3.18
CA GLY A 198 5.06 -1.80 3.23
C GLY A 198 3.67 -1.59 2.64
N SER A 199 3.54 -0.57 1.78
CA SER A 199 2.25 -0.17 1.21
C SER A 199 1.52 -1.22 0.36
N SER A 200 2.15 -2.30 -0.09
CA SER A 200 1.42 -3.43 -0.71
C SER A 200 0.39 -4.07 0.26
N SER A 201 0.52 -3.83 1.56
CA SER A 201 -0.50 -4.14 2.58
C SER A 201 -1.90 -3.57 2.26
N LYS A 202 -1.97 -2.48 1.48
CA LYS A 202 -3.22 -1.82 1.10
C LYS A 202 -4.16 -2.71 0.28
N ALA A 203 -3.61 -3.61 -0.53
CA ALA A 203 -4.40 -4.58 -1.29
C ALA A 203 -5.14 -5.56 -0.37
N PHE A 204 -4.51 -5.99 0.73
CA PHE A 204 -5.13 -6.85 1.75
C PHE A 204 -6.26 -6.13 2.50
N THR A 205 -6.12 -4.82 2.76
CA THR A 205 -7.19 -3.99 3.32
C THR A 205 -8.38 -3.86 2.37
N SER A 206 -8.12 -3.63 1.08
CA SER A 206 -9.16 -3.61 0.04
C SER A 206 -9.91 -4.95 -0.05
N MET A 207 -9.15 -6.06 -0.12
CA MET A 207 -9.68 -7.42 -0.09
C MET A 207 -10.52 -7.70 1.17
N SER A 208 -10.08 -7.23 2.35
CA SER A 208 -10.84 -7.43 3.59
C SER A 208 -12.21 -6.73 3.58
N LEU A 209 -12.35 -5.62 2.85
CA LEU A 209 -13.63 -4.94 2.62
C LEU A 209 -14.43 -5.60 1.50
N ALA A 210 -13.79 -6.08 0.43
CA ALA A 210 -14.43 -6.86 -0.63
C ALA A 210 -15.11 -8.14 -0.11
N ILE A 211 -14.42 -8.88 0.77
CA ILE A 211 -14.97 -10.07 1.44
C ILE A 211 -16.19 -9.71 2.32
N LEU A 212 -16.20 -8.54 2.96
CA LEU A 212 -17.36 -8.05 3.73
C LEU A 212 -18.51 -7.58 2.84
N ALA A 213 -18.22 -7.12 1.61
CA ALA A 213 -19.23 -6.77 0.61
C ALA A 213 -19.88 -8.01 -0.02
N ASP A 214 -19.12 -9.08 -0.30
CA ASP A 214 -19.68 -10.40 -0.68
C ASP A 214 -20.61 -10.97 0.40
N GLU A 215 -20.35 -10.68 1.68
CA GLU A 215 -21.19 -11.09 2.80
C GLU A 215 -22.42 -10.17 3.04
N GLY A 216 -22.62 -9.13 2.22
CA GLY A 216 -23.70 -8.16 2.41
C GLY A 216 -23.58 -7.33 3.69
N LYS A 217 -22.37 -7.22 4.26
CA LYS A 217 -22.07 -6.44 5.48
C LYS A 217 -21.53 -5.04 5.17
N LEU A 218 -21.09 -4.80 3.93
CA LEU A 218 -20.56 -3.54 3.44
C LEU A 218 -21.18 -3.21 2.08
N GLU A 219 -21.74 -2.01 1.95
CA GLU A 219 -22.11 -1.43 0.67
C GLU A 219 -21.07 -0.38 0.26
N TRP A 220 -20.52 -0.48 -0.95
CA TRP A 220 -19.37 0.34 -1.37
C TRP A 220 -19.64 1.85 -1.47
N ASP A 221 -20.90 2.19 -1.71
CA ASP A 221 -21.40 3.52 -1.97
C ASP A 221 -22.20 4.09 -0.76
N GLU A 222 -22.31 3.33 0.33
CA GLU A 222 -22.90 3.77 1.60
C GLU A 222 -21.88 4.60 2.42
N PRO A 223 -22.31 5.67 3.10
CA PRO A 223 -21.42 6.46 3.95
C PRO A 223 -20.76 5.68 5.08
N VAL A 224 -19.47 5.94 5.30
CA VAL A 224 -18.65 5.39 6.41
C VAL A 224 -19.32 5.64 7.76
N LYS A 225 -20.06 6.74 7.92
CA LYS A 225 -20.81 7.07 9.15
C LYS A 225 -21.91 6.08 9.51
N THR A 226 -22.47 5.35 8.55
CA THR A 226 -23.47 4.30 8.82
C THR A 226 -22.86 3.14 9.63
N TYR A 227 -21.56 2.88 9.44
CA TYR A 227 -20.79 1.87 10.15
C TYR A 227 -19.97 2.44 11.32
N LEU A 228 -19.54 3.70 11.22
CA LEU A 228 -18.73 4.43 12.20
C LEU A 228 -19.38 5.78 12.57
N PRO A 229 -20.40 5.82 13.45
CA PRO A 229 -21.15 7.05 13.75
C PRO A 229 -20.33 8.21 14.35
N ASP A 230 -19.10 7.95 14.81
CA ASP A 230 -18.16 8.94 15.35
C ASP A 230 -17.18 9.49 14.29
N PHE A 231 -17.21 8.97 13.06
CA PHE A 231 -16.35 9.38 11.95
C PHE A 231 -16.52 10.86 11.66
N LYS A 232 -15.40 11.57 11.57
CA LYS A 232 -15.35 13.01 11.35
C LYS A 232 -14.02 13.45 10.77
N LEU A 233 -14.11 14.26 9.72
CA LEU A 233 -13.02 15.02 9.13
C LEU A 233 -13.18 16.52 9.46
N PHE A 234 -12.22 17.33 9.03
CA PHE A 234 -12.34 18.79 9.09
C PHE A 234 -13.44 19.31 8.16
N ASP A 235 -13.47 18.80 6.93
CA ASP A 235 -14.53 19.08 5.96
C ASP A 235 -15.83 18.34 6.35
N LYS A 236 -16.94 19.10 6.41
CA LYS A 236 -18.25 18.59 6.82
C LYS A 236 -18.94 17.77 5.72
N PHE A 237 -18.77 18.13 4.46
CA PHE A 237 -19.35 17.38 3.34
C PHE A 237 -18.62 16.04 3.19
N ALA A 238 -17.28 16.04 3.23
CA ALA A 238 -16.50 14.80 3.28
C ALA A 238 -16.78 13.96 4.54
N THR A 239 -17.17 14.58 5.67
CA THR A 239 -17.58 13.83 6.87
C THR A 239 -18.87 13.03 6.64
N GLU A 240 -19.88 13.63 6.01
CA GLU A 240 -21.17 12.95 5.78
C GLU A 240 -21.17 12.01 4.57
N GLU A 241 -20.37 12.30 3.52
CA GLU A 241 -20.47 11.65 2.20
C GLU A 241 -19.33 10.68 1.87
N MET A 242 -18.31 10.53 2.71
CA MET A 242 -17.21 9.57 2.50
C MET A 242 -17.74 8.14 2.52
N THR A 243 -17.50 7.36 1.46
CA THR A 243 -17.82 5.92 1.40
C THR A 243 -16.57 5.05 1.54
N ALA A 244 -16.73 3.74 1.69
CA ALA A 244 -15.59 2.81 1.73
C ALA A 244 -14.75 2.85 0.44
N MET A 245 -15.38 3.08 -0.72
CA MET A 245 -14.65 3.31 -1.98
C MET A 245 -13.79 4.58 -1.90
N ASP A 246 -14.27 5.69 -1.35
CA ASP A 246 -13.46 6.93 -1.28
C ASP A 246 -12.20 6.77 -0.42
N LEU A 247 -12.31 6.05 0.71
CA LEU A 247 -11.18 5.72 1.58
C LEU A 247 -10.08 4.93 0.84
N LEU A 248 -10.48 4.02 -0.03
CA LEU A 248 -9.60 3.14 -0.80
C LEU A 248 -9.13 3.73 -2.13
N THR A 249 -9.59 4.92 -2.53
CA THR A 249 -9.29 5.48 -3.88
C THR A 249 -8.55 6.81 -3.84
N HIS A 250 -7.96 7.15 -2.68
CA HIS A 250 -7.05 8.29 -2.50
C HIS A 250 -7.67 9.65 -2.92
N ARG A 251 -8.96 9.84 -2.69
CA ARG A 251 -9.72 11.02 -3.17
C ARG A 251 -10.43 11.82 -2.06
N SER A 252 -9.90 11.77 -0.84
CA SER A 252 -10.44 12.46 0.34
C SER A 252 -10.28 13.99 0.32
N GLY A 253 -9.35 14.52 -0.49
CA GLY A 253 -8.96 15.94 -0.49
C GLY A 253 -7.88 16.31 0.54
N LEU A 254 -7.48 15.33 1.38
CA LEU A 254 -6.37 15.48 2.31
C LEU A 254 -5.02 15.25 1.61
N PRO A 255 -3.97 16.02 1.99
CA PRO A 255 -2.58 15.69 1.71
C PRO A 255 -2.01 14.69 2.76
N ARG A 256 -0.76 14.26 2.62
CA ARG A 256 -0.28 12.97 3.18
C ARG A 256 -0.36 12.88 4.71
N HIS A 257 0.01 13.95 5.42
CA HIS A 257 0.03 14.01 6.89
C HIS A 257 0.84 12.89 7.60
N ASP A 258 1.81 12.25 6.92
CA ASP A 258 2.46 11.03 7.43
C ASP A 258 3.18 11.19 8.78
N PHE A 259 3.65 12.41 9.09
CA PHE A 259 4.24 12.74 10.39
C PHE A 259 3.31 12.46 11.58
N MET A 260 1.97 12.44 11.42
CA MET A 260 1.06 12.07 12.52
C MET A 260 1.32 10.66 13.08
N TRP A 261 1.69 9.71 12.21
CA TRP A 261 1.83 8.30 12.57
C TRP A 261 3.29 7.85 12.57
N TYR A 262 4.17 8.48 11.79
CA TYR A 262 5.57 8.04 11.67
C TYR A 262 6.34 8.20 12.99
N GLY A 263 6.79 7.06 13.55
CA GLY A 263 7.40 6.96 14.89
C GLY A 263 6.44 7.26 16.05
N SER A 264 5.13 7.38 15.80
CA SER A 264 4.13 7.77 16.80
C SER A 264 3.81 6.63 17.75
N LYS A 265 3.53 6.96 19.01
CA LYS A 265 3.06 6.01 20.05
C LYS A 265 1.56 6.11 20.31
N ALA A 266 0.86 6.91 19.51
CA ALA A 266 -0.59 7.03 19.55
C ALA A 266 -1.27 5.76 19.03
N SER A 267 -2.40 5.39 19.61
CA SER A 267 -3.18 4.25 19.11
C SER A 267 -3.83 4.54 17.75
N ARG A 268 -4.34 3.49 17.08
CA ARG A 268 -5.10 3.62 15.84
C ARG A 268 -6.35 4.48 16.03
N GLU A 269 -7.02 4.30 17.16
CA GLU A 269 -8.21 5.04 17.60
C GLU A 269 -7.88 6.51 17.87
N GLU A 270 -6.73 6.80 18.49
CA GLU A 270 -6.26 8.17 18.66
C GLU A 270 -5.99 8.86 17.33
N ILE A 271 -5.25 8.23 16.42
CA ILE A 271 -4.95 8.81 15.10
C ILE A 271 -6.25 8.99 14.29
N TYR A 272 -7.16 8.01 14.32
CA TYR A 272 -8.51 8.10 13.76
C TYR A 272 -9.32 9.28 14.35
N SER A 273 -9.29 9.47 15.67
CA SER A 273 -10.00 10.59 16.33
C SER A 273 -9.48 11.95 15.86
N ARG A 274 -8.16 12.06 15.58
CA ARG A 274 -7.48 13.29 15.20
C ARG A 274 -7.71 13.73 13.75
N LEU A 275 -8.28 12.87 12.90
CA LEU A 275 -8.63 13.19 11.49
C LEU A 275 -9.55 14.42 11.36
N ARG A 276 -10.33 14.73 12.40
CA ARG A 276 -11.20 15.92 12.50
C ARG A 276 -10.47 17.27 12.55
N TYR A 277 -9.14 17.26 12.67
CA TYR A 277 -8.27 18.43 12.77
C TYR A 277 -7.29 18.56 11.59
N LEU A 278 -7.54 17.86 10.49
CA LEU A 278 -6.66 17.86 9.31
C LEU A 278 -7.31 18.64 8.17
N GLU A 279 -6.70 19.76 7.80
CA GLU A 279 -7.22 20.63 6.75
C GLU A 279 -6.97 20.02 5.36
N PRO A 280 -7.97 19.99 4.47
CA PRO A 280 -7.79 19.55 3.09
C PRO A 280 -7.25 20.67 2.20
N ASN A 281 -6.35 20.35 1.28
CA ASN A 281 -5.83 21.29 0.25
C ASN A 281 -6.38 21.02 -1.17
N LYS A 282 -7.34 20.10 -1.29
CA LYS A 282 -8.20 19.88 -2.47
C LYS A 282 -9.63 19.61 -2.01
N SER A 283 -10.60 19.91 -2.86
CA SER A 283 -12.00 19.54 -2.61
C SER A 283 -12.16 18.02 -2.62
N PHE A 284 -13.05 17.49 -1.79
CA PHE A 284 -13.40 16.07 -1.73
C PHE A 284 -13.74 15.51 -3.14
N ARG A 285 -13.30 14.28 -3.43
CA ARG A 285 -13.37 13.57 -4.72
C ARG A 285 -12.69 14.25 -5.93
N SER A 286 -12.17 15.47 -5.82
CA SER A 286 -11.66 16.26 -6.97
C SER A 286 -10.28 15.84 -7.50
N THR A 287 -9.42 15.31 -6.64
CA THR A 287 -7.98 15.13 -6.92
C THR A 287 -7.48 13.84 -6.26
N TRP A 288 -6.61 13.09 -6.95
CA TRP A 288 -5.92 11.94 -6.37
C TRP A 288 -4.75 12.41 -5.49
N GLN A 289 -4.75 12.00 -4.23
CA GLN A 289 -3.74 12.32 -3.23
C GLN A 289 -3.50 11.10 -2.35
N TYR A 290 -2.29 10.53 -2.41
CA TYR A 290 -1.97 9.26 -1.74
C TYR A 290 -2.10 9.35 -0.21
N GLN A 291 -3.05 8.61 0.36
CA GLN A 291 -3.41 8.63 1.78
C GLN A 291 -3.07 7.34 2.51
N ASN A 292 -2.21 7.42 3.52
CA ASN A 292 -2.04 6.33 4.50
C ASN A 292 -3.16 6.32 5.55
N LEU A 293 -3.59 7.51 6.01
CA LEU A 293 -4.61 7.66 7.06
C LEU A 293 -6.00 7.15 6.63
N MET A 294 -6.37 7.32 5.36
CA MET A 294 -7.64 6.78 4.83
C MET A 294 -7.62 5.25 4.75
N TYR A 295 -6.47 4.63 4.46
CA TYR A 295 -6.31 3.17 4.49
C TYR A 295 -6.33 2.59 5.90
N MET A 296 -5.68 3.26 6.86
CA MET A 296 -5.83 2.93 8.28
C MET A 296 -7.31 2.99 8.71
N THR A 297 -8.04 4.00 8.25
CA THR A 297 -9.49 4.14 8.48
C THR A 297 -10.29 3.02 7.82
N ALA A 298 -9.94 2.62 6.59
CA ALA A 298 -10.58 1.52 5.87
C ALA A 298 -10.41 0.17 6.59
N GLY A 299 -9.23 -0.11 7.15
CA GLY A 299 -9.03 -1.31 7.97
C GLY A 299 -9.72 -1.24 9.34
N TYR A 300 -9.75 -0.06 9.97
CA TYR A 300 -10.52 0.15 11.21
C TYR A 300 -12.02 -0.09 10.98
N LEU A 301 -12.57 0.43 9.88
CA LEU A 301 -13.93 0.15 9.38
C LEU A 301 -14.16 -1.35 9.19
N ALA A 302 -13.29 -2.04 8.46
CA ALA A 302 -13.40 -3.49 8.20
C ALA A 302 -13.43 -4.31 9.52
N GLY A 303 -12.54 -3.99 10.46
CA GLY A 303 -12.53 -4.60 11.79
C GLY A 303 -13.83 -4.36 12.57
N LYS A 304 -14.35 -3.13 12.57
CA LYS A 304 -15.60 -2.77 13.26
C LYS A 304 -16.82 -3.49 12.67
N ILE A 305 -16.92 -3.59 11.33
CA ILE A 305 -17.97 -4.36 10.65
C ILE A 305 -17.88 -5.86 10.98
N ASN A 306 -16.67 -6.41 11.08
CA ASN A 306 -16.47 -7.83 11.41
C ASN A 306 -16.54 -8.15 12.92
N GLY A 307 -16.50 -7.14 13.80
CA GLY A 307 -16.41 -7.33 15.26
C GLY A 307 -15.03 -7.78 15.75
N SER A 308 -13.95 -7.42 15.06
CA SER A 308 -12.57 -7.81 15.38
C SER A 308 -11.57 -6.67 15.15
N SER A 309 -10.28 -6.93 15.38
CA SER A 309 -9.22 -6.14 14.75
C SER A 309 -9.17 -6.38 13.22
N TRP A 310 -8.48 -5.49 12.49
CA TRP A 310 -8.17 -5.70 11.06
C TRP A 310 -7.19 -6.85 10.88
N GLU A 311 -6.21 -6.93 11.77
CA GLU A 311 -5.21 -7.99 11.86
C GLU A 311 -5.86 -9.38 11.90
N GLU A 312 -6.79 -9.60 12.83
CA GLU A 312 -7.53 -10.86 12.93
C GLU A 312 -8.42 -11.13 11.72
N LEU A 313 -8.98 -10.09 11.09
CA LEU A 313 -9.81 -10.24 9.90
C LEU A 313 -8.96 -10.76 8.73
N VAL A 314 -7.81 -10.13 8.46
CA VAL A 314 -6.88 -10.57 7.41
C VAL A 314 -6.28 -11.95 7.74
N GLU A 315 -5.91 -12.21 9.01
CA GLU A 315 -5.39 -13.51 9.44
C GLU A 315 -6.42 -14.63 9.20
N LYS A 316 -7.66 -14.47 9.70
CA LYS A 316 -8.71 -15.49 9.62
C LYS A 316 -9.34 -15.63 8.23
N ARG A 317 -9.36 -14.59 7.40
CA ARG A 317 -10.06 -14.57 6.09
C ARG A 317 -9.17 -14.60 4.87
N ILE A 318 -7.90 -14.21 4.98
CA ILE A 318 -6.94 -14.23 3.88
C ILE A 318 -5.78 -15.17 4.20
N PHE A 319 -5.00 -14.90 5.26
CA PHE A 319 -3.78 -15.68 5.49
C PHE A 319 -4.05 -17.16 5.77
N THR A 320 -4.89 -17.51 6.75
CA THR A 320 -5.20 -18.91 7.06
C THR A 320 -5.90 -19.65 5.91
N PRO A 321 -6.87 -19.07 5.18
CA PRO A 321 -7.47 -19.72 4.00
C PRO A 321 -6.53 -19.94 2.81
N LEU A 322 -5.50 -19.12 2.64
CA LEU A 322 -4.47 -19.30 1.60
C LEU A 322 -3.28 -20.15 2.09
N GLY A 323 -3.13 -20.38 3.41
CA GLY A 323 -1.95 -21.01 4.01
C GLY A 323 -0.71 -20.09 4.01
N MET A 324 -0.89 -18.79 4.21
CA MET A 324 0.20 -17.79 4.29
C MET A 324 0.86 -17.79 5.69
N ASP A 325 1.32 -18.96 6.14
CA ASP A 325 1.56 -19.30 7.55
C ASP A 325 2.65 -18.48 8.27
N ARG A 326 3.48 -17.72 7.53
CA ARG A 326 4.50 -16.83 8.12
C ARG A 326 4.23 -15.35 7.90
N SER A 327 3.17 -14.99 7.19
CA SER A 327 2.77 -13.61 6.95
C SER A 327 2.13 -13.00 8.21
N HIS A 328 2.64 -11.86 8.68
CA HIS A 328 2.19 -11.26 9.94
C HIS A 328 2.43 -9.75 10.05
N PHE A 329 1.70 -9.10 10.97
CA PHE A 329 1.72 -7.64 11.16
C PHE A 329 2.80 -7.13 12.15
N SER A 330 3.44 -8.03 12.91
CA SER A 330 4.29 -7.63 14.05
C SER A 330 5.77 -7.60 13.72
N VAL A 331 6.36 -6.41 13.69
CA VAL A 331 7.81 -6.20 13.62
C VAL A 331 8.56 -6.84 14.80
N ALA A 332 7.94 -6.89 15.99
CA ALA A 332 8.51 -7.59 17.15
C ALA A 332 8.52 -9.12 17.03
N LYS A 333 7.77 -9.70 16.06
CA LYS A 333 7.95 -11.09 15.60
C LYS A 333 9.08 -11.15 14.55
N MET A 334 9.06 -10.27 13.53
CA MET A 334 10.06 -10.22 12.47
C MET A 334 11.50 -10.15 13.00
N ALA A 335 11.75 -9.24 13.95
CA ALA A 335 13.06 -9.04 14.58
C ALA A 335 13.56 -10.21 15.45
N LYS A 336 12.77 -11.28 15.59
CA LYS A 336 13.13 -12.52 16.31
C LYS A 336 13.15 -13.75 15.41
N ASP A 337 12.74 -13.62 14.14
CA ASP A 337 12.80 -14.69 13.16
C ASP A 337 14.24 -14.85 12.64
N LYS A 338 14.69 -16.09 12.46
CA LYS A 338 16.01 -16.46 11.92
C LYS A 338 16.07 -16.35 10.39
N ASN A 339 14.91 -16.21 9.76
CA ASN A 339 14.72 -16.02 8.34
C ASN A 339 13.83 -14.78 8.06
N ALA A 340 14.27 -13.65 8.61
CA ALA A 340 13.88 -12.31 8.19
C ALA A 340 15.10 -11.57 7.60
N ALA A 341 14.85 -10.63 6.69
CA ALA A 341 15.87 -9.74 6.17
C ALA A 341 16.01 -8.49 7.03
N LEU A 342 17.24 -8.04 7.25
CA LEU A 342 17.57 -6.74 7.84
C LEU A 342 17.44 -5.66 6.75
N GLY A 343 16.86 -4.51 7.06
CA GLY A 343 16.71 -3.40 6.11
C GLY A 343 17.99 -2.59 5.94
N TYR A 344 18.24 -2.06 4.74
CA TYR A 344 19.41 -1.23 4.43
C TYR A 344 19.04 -0.01 3.56
N ARG A 345 19.79 1.10 3.70
CA ARG A 345 19.79 2.22 2.74
C ARG A 345 21.18 2.44 2.18
N TRP A 346 21.26 2.98 0.96
CA TRP A 346 22.51 3.52 0.43
C TRP A 346 22.87 4.81 1.17
N ASP A 347 24.12 4.93 1.59
CA ASP A 347 24.69 6.13 2.18
C ASP A 347 25.68 6.75 1.19
N LYS A 348 25.34 7.93 0.64
CA LYS A 348 26.08 8.54 -0.46
C LYS A 348 27.46 9.02 -0.04
N ASP A 349 27.54 9.68 1.11
CA ASP A 349 28.77 10.29 1.63
C ASP A 349 29.84 9.26 1.94
N LYS A 350 29.42 8.09 2.43
CA LYS A 350 30.30 6.94 2.66
C LYS A 350 30.47 6.03 1.44
N SER A 351 29.52 6.07 0.50
CA SER A 351 29.37 5.09 -0.58
C SER A 351 29.27 3.64 -0.06
N GLU A 352 28.43 3.42 0.95
CA GLU A 352 28.20 2.09 1.55
C GLU A 352 26.70 1.82 1.78
N LEU A 353 26.33 0.54 1.92
CA LEU A 353 25.01 0.15 2.44
C LEU A 353 25.02 0.21 3.98
N VAL A 354 24.19 1.07 4.56
CA VAL A 354 24.02 1.17 6.02
C VAL A 354 22.70 0.54 6.46
N LYS A 355 22.76 -0.23 7.54
CA LYS A 355 21.60 -0.90 8.15
C LYS A 355 20.59 0.11 8.70
N MET A 356 19.31 -0.22 8.60
CA MET A 356 18.19 0.49 9.22
C MET A 356 17.50 -0.39 10.27
N ASP A 357 17.02 0.24 11.33
CA ASP A 357 16.16 -0.41 12.33
C ASP A 357 14.71 -0.52 11.82
N TYR A 358 14.03 -1.60 12.19
CA TYR A 358 12.63 -1.80 11.82
C TYR A 358 11.70 -0.78 12.51
N ARG A 359 10.70 -0.27 11.78
CA ARG A 359 9.67 0.65 12.30
C ARG A 359 8.46 -0.09 12.84
N ASP A 360 8.01 0.22 14.05
CA ASP A 360 6.66 -0.21 14.48
C ASP A 360 5.60 0.54 13.64
N LEU A 361 4.77 -0.24 12.93
CA LEU A 361 3.67 0.26 12.10
C LEU A 361 2.29 -0.09 12.68
N THR A 362 2.19 -0.63 13.90
CA THR A 362 0.95 -1.19 14.45
C THR A 362 -0.22 -0.21 14.36
N ALA A 363 -0.05 1.07 14.69
CA ALA A 363 -1.15 2.04 14.61
C ALA A 363 -1.68 2.21 13.16
N ILE A 364 -0.77 2.33 12.18
CA ILE A 364 -1.09 2.49 10.74
C ILE A 364 -1.29 1.15 9.99
N GLY A 365 -1.38 0.04 10.73
CA GLY A 365 -1.36 -1.36 10.24
C GLY A 365 -1.94 -1.60 8.84
N PRO A 366 -3.23 -1.28 8.59
CA PRO A 366 -3.92 -1.51 7.31
C PRO A 366 -3.30 -0.81 6.09
N ALA A 367 -2.45 0.19 6.28
CA ALA A 367 -1.77 0.90 5.21
C ALA A 367 -0.36 0.39 4.92
N GLY A 368 0.26 -0.44 5.79
CA GLY A 368 1.69 -0.74 5.64
C GLY A 368 2.35 -1.88 6.45
N ALA A 369 1.69 -2.49 7.44
CA ALA A 369 2.42 -3.32 8.43
C ALA A 369 2.63 -4.81 8.09
N ILE A 370 2.20 -5.31 6.93
CA ILE A 370 2.39 -6.73 6.60
C ILE A 370 3.88 -7.02 6.36
N ASN A 371 4.36 -8.06 7.02
CA ASN A 371 5.66 -8.69 6.79
C ASN A 371 5.36 -10.06 6.19
N SER A 372 5.97 -10.38 5.05
CA SER A 372 5.67 -11.59 4.28
C SER A 372 6.91 -12.06 3.49
N ASN A 373 6.78 -13.18 2.82
CA ASN A 373 7.80 -13.88 2.04
C ASN A 373 7.23 -14.26 0.67
N VAL A 374 8.08 -14.59 -0.30
CA VAL A 374 7.60 -14.84 -1.68
C VAL A 374 6.90 -16.19 -1.85
N ASP A 375 7.14 -17.16 -0.96
CA ASP A 375 6.36 -18.41 -0.85
C ASP A 375 4.90 -18.13 -0.48
N ASP A 376 4.65 -17.22 0.47
CA ASP A 376 3.29 -16.81 0.86
C ASP A 376 2.65 -15.89 -0.18
N MET A 377 3.41 -14.94 -0.73
CA MET A 377 2.91 -14.02 -1.75
C MET A 377 2.63 -14.72 -3.10
N ALA A 378 3.22 -15.89 -3.39
CA ALA A 378 2.82 -16.73 -4.52
C ALA A 378 1.34 -17.15 -4.42
N LYS A 379 0.89 -17.53 -3.22
CA LYS A 379 -0.50 -17.93 -2.92
C LYS A 379 -1.46 -16.75 -3.11
N TRP A 380 -0.99 -15.54 -2.77
CA TRP A 380 -1.70 -14.28 -3.00
C TRP A 380 -1.82 -13.93 -4.49
N LEU A 381 -0.75 -14.08 -5.29
CA LEU A 381 -0.83 -13.95 -6.75
C LEU A 381 -1.83 -14.96 -7.34
N GLN A 382 -1.73 -16.23 -6.95
CA GLN A 382 -2.63 -17.28 -7.44
C GLN A 382 -4.10 -17.00 -7.11
N LEU A 383 -4.42 -16.48 -5.91
CA LEU A 383 -5.79 -16.04 -5.58
C LEU A 383 -6.33 -15.00 -6.58
N HIS A 384 -5.51 -14.00 -6.89
CA HIS A 384 -5.89 -12.89 -7.79
C HIS A 384 -6.01 -13.33 -9.25
N LEU A 385 -5.12 -14.20 -9.72
CA LEU A 385 -5.14 -14.73 -11.10
C LEU A 385 -6.28 -15.75 -11.28
N ASN A 386 -6.52 -16.61 -10.29
CA ASN A 386 -7.61 -17.61 -10.27
C ASN A 386 -8.96 -17.02 -9.84
N GLY A 387 -9.25 -15.76 -10.22
CA GLY A 387 -10.57 -15.14 -10.09
C GLY A 387 -11.16 -15.06 -8.66
N GLY A 388 -10.35 -15.17 -7.61
CA GLY A 388 -10.79 -15.14 -6.20
C GLY A 388 -10.89 -16.51 -5.53
N LYS A 389 -10.39 -17.58 -6.17
CA LYS A 389 -10.51 -18.97 -5.70
C LYS A 389 -9.17 -19.61 -5.32
N VAL A 390 -9.21 -20.50 -4.33
CA VAL A 390 -8.10 -21.38 -3.92
C VAL A 390 -8.58 -22.83 -4.06
N GLY A 391 -8.22 -23.49 -5.15
CA GLY A 391 -8.90 -24.71 -5.60
C GLY A 391 -10.39 -24.46 -5.84
N GLU A 392 -11.26 -25.35 -5.36
CA GLU A 392 -12.72 -25.18 -5.42
C GLU A 392 -13.25 -24.07 -4.50
N LYS A 393 -12.46 -23.60 -3.53
CA LYS A 393 -12.92 -22.66 -2.49
C LYS A 393 -12.84 -21.22 -2.97
N GLU A 394 -13.98 -20.57 -3.13
CA GLU A 394 -14.08 -19.12 -3.28
C GLU A 394 -13.74 -18.40 -1.96
N ILE A 395 -12.87 -17.40 -2.03
CA ILE A 395 -12.48 -16.53 -0.90
C ILE A 395 -13.14 -15.16 -1.05
N VAL A 396 -13.22 -14.68 -2.29
CA VAL A 396 -13.88 -13.44 -2.75
C VAL A 396 -14.49 -13.74 -4.13
N SER A 397 -15.61 -13.13 -4.48
CA SER A 397 -16.24 -13.37 -5.79
C SER A 397 -15.49 -12.69 -6.94
N LYS A 398 -15.61 -13.25 -8.15
CA LYS A 398 -15.03 -12.66 -9.38
C LYS A 398 -15.54 -11.23 -9.63
N SER A 399 -16.73 -10.87 -9.14
CA SER A 399 -17.30 -9.51 -9.27
C SER A 399 -16.69 -8.51 -8.28
N GLN A 400 -16.54 -8.86 -6.99
CA GLN A 400 -15.88 -7.97 -6.03
C GLN A 400 -14.38 -7.84 -6.31
N LEU A 401 -13.73 -8.92 -6.75
CA LEU A 401 -12.35 -8.87 -7.24
C LEU A 401 -12.21 -7.91 -8.43
N SER A 402 -13.12 -7.99 -9.41
CA SER A 402 -13.18 -7.04 -10.52
C SER A 402 -13.45 -5.60 -10.06
N ARG A 403 -14.28 -5.39 -9.01
CA ARG A 403 -14.60 -4.06 -8.46
C ARG A 403 -13.39 -3.39 -7.82
N ILE A 404 -12.50 -4.14 -7.14
CA ILE A 404 -11.28 -3.58 -6.54
C ILE A 404 -10.16 -3.32 -7.57
N HIS A 405 -10.11 -4.07 -8.68
CA HIS A 405 -9.18 -3.82 -9.79
C HIS A 405 -9.69 -2.79 -10.81
N ALA A 406 -10.99 -2.45 -10.83
CA ALA A 406 -11.53 -1.43 -11.72
C ALA A 406 -10.95 -0.04 -11.37
N ALA A 407 -10.63 0.76 -12.40
CA ALA A 407 -10.15 2.13 -12.22
C ALA A 407 -11.23 3.05 -11.62
N GLN A 408 -10.97 3.60 -10.43
CA GLN A 408 -11.91 4.45 -9.69
C GLN A 408 -11.48 5.93 -9.59
N MET A 409 -10.20 6.23 -9.79
CA MET A 409 -9.67 7.59 -9.75
C MET A 409 -8.44 7.74 -10.66
N VAL A 410 -8.33 8.83 -11.41
CA VAL A 410 -7.14 9.09 -12.27
C VAL A 410 -6.02 9.70 -11.43
N ILE A 411 -4.79 9.16 -11.52
CA ILE A 411 -3.64 9.59 -10.70
C ILE A 411 -3.13 11.00 -11.09
N GLY A 412 -3.55 11.49 -12.27
CA GLY A 412 -3.22 12.85 -12.74
C GLY A 412 -1.80 13.01 -13.27
N ARG A 413 -1.16 11.90 -13.67
CA ARG A 413 0.20 11.87 -14.24
C ARG A 413 0.16 11.44 -15.72
N PRO A 414 1.08 11.94 -16.57
CA PRO A 414 1.19 11.52 -17.96
C PRO A 414 1.66 10.05 -18.10
N ALA A 415 1.54 9.54 -19.33
CA ALA A 415 2.18 8.30 -19.76
C ALA A 415 3.71 8.37 -19.61
N ARG A 416 4.37 7.23 -19.40
CA ARG A 416 5.82 7.14 -19.13
C ARG A 416 6.55 6.35 -20.21
N GLY A 417 6.66 6.96 -21.38
CA GLY A 417 7.16 6.32 -22.61
C GLY A 417 6.03 5.79 -23.50
N LYS A 418 6.38 5.07 -24.56
CA LYS A 418 5.40 4.38 -25.43
C LYS A 418 4.80 3.13 -24.76
N GLU A 419 5.46 2.63 -23.72
CA GLU A 419 5.25 1.33 -23.11
C GLU A 419 4.26 1.38 -21.92
N ILE A 420 4.01 2.55 -21.33
CA ILE A 420 3.22 2.71 -20.10
C ILE A 420 2.20 3.84 -20.27
N THR A 421 0.91 3.52 -20.25
CA THR A 421 -0.17 4.54 -20.34
C THR A 421 -0.25 5.41 -19.07
N ALA A 422 -0.93 6.56 -19.17
CA ALA A 422 -1.27 7.36 -17.99
C ALA A 422 -2.06 6.49 -16.96
N PRO A 423 -1.66 6.45 -15.69
CA PRO A 423 -2.24 5.51 -14.72
C PRO A 423 -3.48 6.05 -14.00
N ALA A 424 -4.38 5.14 -13.69
CA ALA A 424 -5.45 5.31 -12.72
C ALA A 424 -5.18 4.47 -11.47
N TYR A 425 -6.08 4.57 -10.50
CA TYR A 425 -6.02 3.85 -9.23
C TYR A 425 -7.37 3.19 -8.98
N GLY A 426 -7.35 1.88 -8.72
CA GLY A 426 -8.49 1.10 -8.24
C GLY A 426 -8.60 1.18 -6.72
N MET A 427 -9.12 0.13 -6.09
CA MET A 427 -9.15 0.01 -4.64
C MET A 427 -7.94 -0.81 -4.18
N GLY A 428 -6.85 -0.14 -3.83
CA GLY A 428 -5.61 -0.80 -3.38
C GLY A 428 -4.59 -1.11 -4.48
N TRP A 429 -4.81 -0.59 -5.71
CA TRP A 429 -4.02 -0.93 -6.89
C TRP A 429 -3.82 0.28 -7.81
N MET A 430 -2.61 0.49 -8.31
CA MET A 430 -2.31 1.27 -9.51
C MET A 430 -2.70 0.46 -10.73
N VAL A 431 -3.44 1.05 -11.68
CA VAL A 431 -3.96 0.34 -12.86
C VAL A 431 -3.70 1.11 -14.15
N TYR A 432 -3.11 0.44 -15.13
CA TYR A 432 -2.68 1.00 -16.41
C TYR A 432 -2.48 -0.12 -17.46
N GLN A 433 -2.06 0.24 -18.67
CA GLN A 433 -1.57 -0.73 -19.64
C GLN A 433 -0.04 -0.67 -19.76
N TYR A 434 0.58 -1.85 -19.80
CA TYR A 434 1.99 -2.06 -20.10
C TYR A 434 2.10 -2.77 -21.45
N LYS A 435 2.64 -2.09 -22.47
CA LYS A 435 2.79 -2.59 -23.85
C LYS A 435 1.49 -3.13 -24.49
N GLY A 436 0.32 -2.66 -24.01
CA GLY A 436 -1.02 -3.07 -24.44
C GLY A 436 -1.72 -4.06 -23.50
N HIS A 437 -0.97 -4.71 -22.60
CA HIS A 437 -1.47 -5.66 -21.62
C HIS A 437 -1.95 -4.93 -20.35
N ALA A 438 -2.96 -5.45 -19.65
CA ALA A 438 -3.58 -4.78 -18.51
C ALA A 438 -2.81 -5.08 -17.20
N VAL A 439 -2.25 -4.05 -16.57
CA VAL A 439 -1.51 -4.16 -15.30
C VAL A 439 -2.34 -3.67 -14.13
N SER A 440 -2.28 -4.43 -13.04
CA SER A 440 -2.66 -4.01 -11.70
C SER A 440 -1.47 -4.23 -10.76
N GLU A 441 -0.84 -3.15 -10.29
CA GLU A 441 0.29 -3.22 -9.35
C GLU A 441 0.02 -2.47 -8.05
N HIS A 442 0.74 -2.82 -6.98
CA HIS A 442 0.91 -1.90 -5.87
C HIS A 442 2.28 -2.08 -5.20
N GLY A 443 3.24 -1.24 -5.59
CA GLY A 443 4.55 -1.14 -4.91
C GLY A 443 4.48 -0.74 -3.42
N GLY A 444 5.50 -1.11 -2.64
CA GLY A 444 5.59 -0.90 -1.20
C GLY A 444 6.94 -0.36 -0.76
N ASN A 445 6.97 0.48 0.28
CA ASN A 445 8.21 1.00 0.90
C ASN A 445 7.99 1.26 2.40
N ILE A 446 8.98 0.94 3.23
CA ILE A 446 9.13 1.37 4.65
C ILE A 446 10.58 1.13 5.10
N ASP A 447 11.15 2.02 5.93
CA ASP A 447 12.43 1.91 6.65
C ASP A 447 13.30 0.67 6.33
N GLY A 448 14.07 0.74 5.25
CA GLY A 448 14.99 -0.34 4.84
C GLY A 448 14.45 -1.35 3.83
N PHE A 449 13.19 -1.22 3.37
CA PHE A 449 12.51 -2.18 2.51
C PHE A 449 11.78 -1.53 1.32
N SER A 450 11.75 -2.25 0.21
CA SER A 450 10.98 -1.96 -0.99
C SER A 450 10.33 -3.25 -1.52
N ALA A 451 9.09 -3.15 -2.01
CA ALA A 451 8.34 -4.29 -2.53
C ALA A 451 7.62 -3.93 -3.83
N GLU A 452 7.36 -4.93 -4.66
CA GLU A 452 6.48 -4.85 -5.83
C GLU A 452 5.53 -6.05 -5.80
N VAL A 453 4.24 -5.80 -6.09
CA VAL A 453 3.24 -6.84 -6.37
C VAL A 453 2.60 -6.46 -7.68
N TRP A 454 2.82 -7.25 -8.72
CA TRP A 454 2.48 -6.97 -10.10
C TRP A 454 1.57 -8.08 -10.64
N LEU A 455 0.40 -7.73 -11.15
CA LEU A 455 -0.56 -8.65 -11.75
C LEU A 455 -0.91 -8.21 -13.17
N MET A 456 -0.99 -9.19 -14.06
CA MET A 456 -1.50 -9.07 -15.43
C MET A 456 -2.60 -10.12 -15.63
N PRO A 457 -3.83 -9.87 -15.13
CA PRO A 457 -4.84 -10.92 -14.96
C PRO A 457 -5.32 -11.55 -16.28
N ASN A 458 -5.34 -10.77 -17.36
CA ASN A 458 -5.73 -11.27 -18.69
C ASN A 458 -4.68 -12.20 -19.30
N ASP A 459 -3.44 -12.12 -18.81
CA ASP A 459 -2.27 -12.85 -19.30
C ASP A 459 -1.89 -14.01 -18.34
N GLU A 460 -2.70 -14.21 -17.30
CA GLU A 460 -2.48 -15.14 -16.18
C GLU A 460 -1.08 -15.04 -15.54
N PHE A 461 -0.51 -13.84 -15.57
CA PHE A 461 0.87 -13.57 -15.18
C PHE A 461 0.94 -12.70 -13.91
N GLY A 462 1.86 -13.02 -13.01
CA GLY A 462 2.07 -12.25 -11.78
C GLY A 462 3.49 -12.36 -11.25
N VAL A 463 3.98 -11.27 -10.66
CA VAL A 463 5.32 -11.17 -10.08
C VAL A 463 5.24 -10.53 -8.70
N VAL A 464 5.98 -11.06 -7.75
CA VAL A 464 6.28 -10.37 -6.48
C VAL A 464 7.78 -10.26 -6.33
N VAL A 465 8.28 -9.07 -5.99
CA VAL A 465 9.67 -8.85 -5.61
C VAL A 465 9.69 -8.18 -4.24
N LEU A 466 10.34 -8.78 -3.26
CA LEU A 466 10.48 -8.25 -1.90
C LEU A 466 11.97 -7.98 -1.64
N SER A 467 12.33 -6.74 -1.31
CA SER A 467 13.71 -6.29 -1.15
C SER A 467 13.94 -5.60 0.20
N ASN A 468 15.16 -5.76 0.72
CA ASN A 468 15.69 -5.05 1.88
C ASN A 468 16.63 -3.88 1.50
N GLY A 469 16.36 -3.23 0.36
CA GLY A 469 16.85 -1.89 0.06
C GLY A 469 15.77 -0.83 0.27
N ASN A 470 16.12 0.32 0.86
CA ASN A 470 15.20 1.42 1.13
C ASN A 470 14.93 2.28 -0.11
N GLY A 471 13.69 2.29 -0.62
CA GLY A 471 13.28 3.22 -1.68
C GLY A 471 13.84 2.88 -3.07
N THR A 472 14.25 1.63 -3.30
CA THR A 472 14.86 1.21 -4.56
C THR A 472 13.80 0.90 -5.64
N PRO A 473 14.01 1.27 -6.92
CA PRO A 473 13.13 0.90 -8.03
C PRO A 473 13.36 -0.53 -8.55
N VAL A 474 14.35 -1.26 -8.01
CA VAL A 474 14.70 -2.63 -8.46
C VAL A 474 13.51 -3.60 -8.46
N PRO A 475 12.61 -3.63 -7.46
CA PRO A 475 11.38 -4.43 -7.51
C PRO A 475 10.51 -4.18 -8.75
N THR A 476 10.19 -2.91 -9.06
CA THR A 476 9.38 -2.54 -10.23
C THR A 476 10.10 -2.79 -11.56
N LEU A 477 11.44 -2.70 -11.57
CA LEU A 477 12.26 -3.02 -12.74
C LEU A 477 12.22 -4.52 -13.05
N LEU A 478 12.48 -5.37 -12.05
CA LEU A 478 12.47 -6.82 -12.20
C LEU A 478 11.08 -7.35 -12.59
N ALA A 479 9.99 -6.75 -12.09
CA ALA A 479 8.64 -7.08 -12.55
C ALA A 479 8.43 -6.81 -14.06
N ARG A 480 8.97 -5.71 -14.59
CA ARG A 480 8.88 -5.38 -16.04
C ARG A 480 9.74 -6.26 -16.91
N TYR A 481 10.98 -6.55 -16.49
CA TYR A 481 11.84 -7.49 -17.21
C TYR A 481 11.25 -8.91 -17.22
N ALA A 482 10.62 -9.34 -16.12
CA ALA A 482 9.86 -10.57 -16.09
C ALA A 482 8.66 -10.53 -17.05
N SER A 483 7.86 -9.45 -17.07
CA SER A 483 6.80 -9.29 -18.09
C SER A 483 7.32 -9.37 -19.51
N ASP A 484 8.44 -8.72 -19.82
CA ASP A 484 9.03 -8.72 -21.16
C ASP A 484 9.46 -10.13 -21.60
N LEU A 485 10.21 -10.83 -20.74
CA LEU A 485 10.75 -12.17 -21.03
C LEU A 485 9.68 -13.28 -21.03
N PHE A 486 8.81 -13.32 -20.01
CA PHE A 486 7.82 -14.40 -19.89
C PHE A 486 6.62 -14.25 -20.83
N LEU A 487 6.31 -13.04 -21.32
CA LEU A 487 5.24 -12.79 -22.29
C LEU A 487 5.73 -12.54 -23.74
N ASP A 488 7.04 -12.65 -24.01
CA ASP A 488 7.65 -12.50 -25.35
C ASP A 488 7.40 -11.11 -25.98
N LEU A 489 7.60 -10.05 -25.18
CA LEU A 489 7.35 -8.65 -25.58
C LEU A 489 8.62 -7.98 -26.11
N GLU A 490 8.47 -6.93 -26.92
CA GLU A 490 9.58 -6.07 -27.37
C GLU A 490 10.42 -5.60 -26.17
N GLU A 491 11.67 -6.05 -26.05
CA GLU A 491 12.56 -5.73 -24.93
C GLU A 491 12.67 -4.20 -24.70
N THR A 492 12.91 -3.77 -23.47
CA THR A 492 13.11 -2.35 -23.17
C THR A 492 14.24 -2.16 -22.17
N ASP A 493 15.20 -1.32 -22.54
CA ASP A 493 16.26 -0.84 -21.65
C ASP A 493 15.68 0.08 -20.56
N TRP A 494 15.08 -0.56 -19.56
CA TRP A 494 14.58 0.10 -18.35
C TRP A 494 15.71 0.56 -17.45
N GLU A 495 16.86 -0.10 -17.47
CA GLU A 495 18.02 0.23 -16.65
C GLU A 495 18.60 1.60 -17.02
N THR A 496 18.92 1.85 -18.29
CA THR A 496 19.34 3.18 -18.78
C THR A 496 18.21 4.21 -18.60
N ARG A 497 16.95 3.81 -18.76
CA ARG A 497 15.82 4.75 -18.61
C ARG A 497 15.56 5.19 -17.16
N VAL A 498 15.89 4.36 -16.18
CA VAL A 498 15.67 4.65 -14.74
C VAL A 498 16.93 5.17 -14.05
N PHE A 499 18.13 4.73 -14.47
CA PHE A 499 19.40 5.07 -13.82
C PHE A 499 20.42 5.81 -14.70
N GLY A 500 20.17 5.94 -16.01
CA GLY A 500 21.05 6.67 -16.92
C GLY A 500 21.07 8.18 -16.66
N GLU A 501 22.05 8.87 -17.23
CA GLU A 501 22.16 10.34 -17.09
C GLU A 501 20.92 11.04 -17.67
N LYS A 502 20.15 11.71 -16.80
CA LYS A 502 19.06 12.60 -17.23
C LYS A 502 19.58 13.69 -18.17
N LYS A 503 19.23 13.59 -19.46
CA LYS A 503 18.99 14.80 -20.25
C LYS A 503 17.87 15.60 -19.58
N LYS A 504 18.00 16.93 -19.55
CA LYS A 504 17.22 17.86 -18.71
C LYS A 504 15.74 18.05 -19.13
N GLU A 505 15.18 17.11 -19.87
CA GLU A 505 13.91 17.29 -20.59
C GLU A 505 12.70 16.72 -19.84
N ASP A 506 12.93 15.87 -18.83
CA ASP A 506 11.91 15.17 -18.02
C ASP A 506 11.86 15.63 -16.54
N ASP A 507 12.23 16.90 -16.28
CA ASP A 507 12.02 17.57 -14.98
C ASP A 507 10.75 18.45 -14.98
N SER A 508 9.84 18.26 -15.95
CA SER A 508 8.52 18.90 -16.02
C SER A 508 7.61 18.53 -14.84
N ASP A 509 7.49 17.23 -14.55
CA ASP A 509 6.74 16.67 -13.41
C ASP A 509 7.51 16.77 -12.08
N LYS A 510 8.83 17.06 -12.14
CA LYS A 510 9.66 17.44 -10.99
C LYS A 510 9.94 18.94 -10.94
N LYS A 511 9.00 19.76 -11.44
CA LYS A 511 8.89 21.16 -11.04
C LYS A 511 8.40 21.26 -9.58
N GLU A 512 9.30 20.94 -8.65
CA GLU A 512 9.54 21.88 -7.57
C GLU A 512 9.61 23.28 -8.22
N LYS A 513 8.93 24.28 -7.64
CA LYS A 513 9.23 25.67 -7.99
C LYS A 513 10.76 25.81 -7.87
N PRO A 514 11.46 26.46 -8.82
CA PRO A 514 12.88 26.70 -8.63
C PRO A 514 13.05 27.39 -7.29
N LYS A 515 13.69 26.70 -6.34
CA LYS A 515 14.02 27.28 -5.04
C LYS A 515 14.94 28.45 -5.36
N GLU A 516 14.41 29.68 -5.31
CA GLU A 516 15.24 30.84 -5.01
C GLU A 516 16.10 30.41 -3.83
N GLU A 517 17.43 30.41 -4.01
CA GLU A 517 18.32 29.69 -3.12
C GLU A 517 18.10 30.17 -1.68
N ASP A 518 17.41 29.37 -0.86
CA ASP A 518 17.05 29.72 0.51
C ASP A 518 18.37 29.92 1.26
N LYS A 519 18.66 31.20 1.51
CA LYS A 519 19.94 31.67 2.02
C LYS A 519 19.67 32.42 3.31
N PRO A 520 20.40 32.10 4.39
CA PRO A 520 20.18 32.75 5.68
C PRO A 520 20.45 34.24 5.57
N ILE A 521 19.54 35.06 6.09
CA ILE A 521 19.69 36.52 6.12
C ILE A 521 20.78 36.84 7.15
N LYS A 522 21.98 37.08 6.62
CA LYS A 522 23.23 37.22 7.38
C LYS A 522 23.18 38.39 8.37
N GLY A 523 23.82 38.22 9.52
CA GLY A 523 23.88 39.25 10.57
C GLY A 523 22.63 39.37 11.43
N THR A 524 21.60 38.55 11.18
CA THR A 524 20.45 38.42 12.09
C THR A 524 20.79 37.54 13.30
N LYS A 525 19.91 37.55 14.30
CA LYS A 525 19.98 36.75 15.53
C LYS A 525 18.56 36.40 16.00
N PRO A 526 18.37 35.42 16.88
CA PRO A 526 17.11 35.22 17.60
C PRO A 526 16.69 36.51 18.32
N SER A 527 15.38 36.80 18.35
CA SER A 527 14.82 37.96 19.06
C SER A 527 14.85 37.80 20.59
N HIS A 528 14.81 36.56 21.08
CA HIS A 528 14.80 36.19 22.50
C HIS A 528 16.04 35.36 22.88
N SER A 529 16.15 34.93 24.14
CA SER A 529 17.16 33.94 24.54
C SER A 529 16.72 32.53 24.11
N LEU A 530 17.65 31.60 23.86
CA LEU A 530 17.29 30.24 23.46
C LEU A 530 16.40 29.51 24.49
N LYS A 531 16.39 29.93 25.76
CA LYS A 531 15.49 29.39 26.78
C LYS A 531 14.02 29.66 26.46
N ASP A 532 13.73 30.80 25.81
CA ASP A 532 12.37 31.30 25.63
C ASP A 532 11.64 30.59 24.49
N TYR A 533 12.38 29.97 23.57
CA TYR A 533 11.86 29.05 22.53
C TYR A 533 11.65 27.62 23.05
N ALA A 534 12.22 27.26 24.20
CA ALA A 534 11.98 25.95 24.80
C ALA A 534 10.57 25.86 25.40
N GLY A 535 9.97 24.67 25.31
CA GLY A 535 8.60 24.39 25.72
C GLY A 535 8.02 23.16 25.00
N ASP A 536 6.80 22.78 25.38
CA ASP A 536 6.00 21.84 24.60
C ASP A 536 5.01 22.67 23.76
N TYR A 537 4.83 22.33 22.49
CA TYR A 537 3.92 23.01 21.56
C TYR A 537 2.98 21.98 20.95
N GLU A 538 1.69 22.28 20.85
CA GLU A 538 0.63 21.34 20.47
C GLU A 538 -0.13 21.80 19.24
N HIS A 539 -0.44 20.85 18.35
CA HIS A 539 -1.47 20.98 17.32
C HIS A 539 -2.43 19.79 17.44
N PRO A 540 -3.76 19.98 17.55
CA PRO A 540 -4.69 18.90 17.92
C PRO A 540 -4.72 17.72 16.94
N GLY A 541 -4.38 17.95 15.66
CA GLY A 541 -4.20 16.86 14.69
C GLY A 541 -2.89 16.08 14.82
N TYR A 542 -1.78 16.74 15.18
CA TYR A 542 -0.44 16.15 15.14
C TYR A 542 0.06 15.71 16.53
N GLY A 543 -0.48 16.26 17.61
CA GLY A 543 0.03 16.07 18.97
C GLY A 543 1.07 17.13 19.36
N ILE A 544 2.02 16.73 20.21
CA ILE A 544 2.96 17.65 20.88
C ILE A 544 4.37 17.50 20.30
N ILE A 545 4.97 18.63 19.89
CA ILE A 545 6.41 18.77 19.64
C ILE A 545 7.11 19.40 20.86
N LYS A 546 8.21 18.80 21.30
CA LYS A 546 8.93 19.16 22.53
C LYS A 546 10.25 19.82 22.18
N VAL A 547 10.34 21.13 22.38
CA VAL A 547 11.56 21.92 22.15
C VAL A 547 12.31 22.07 23.48
N ARG A 548 13.61 21.76 23.49
CA ARG A 548 14.49 21.83 24.67
C ARG A 548 15.81 22.53 24.35
N LEU A 549 16.40 23.16 25.36
CA LEU A 549 17.72 23.78 25.29
C LEU A 549 18.75 22.82 25.86
N GLU A 550 19.55 22.20 24.99
CA GLU A 550 20.49 21.13 25.31
C GLU A 550 21.86 21.46 24.72
N ASN A 551 22.92 21.37 25.52
CA ASN A 551 24.30 21.70 25.10
C ASN A 551 24.47 23.09 24.43
N LYS A 552 23.61 24.06 24.81
CA LYS A 552 23.48 25.42 24.24
C LYS A 552 22.85 25.51 22.83
N ALA A 553 22.37 24.40 22.27
CA ALA A 553 21.57 24.37 21.05
C ALA A 553 20.09 24.09 21.38
N LEU A 554 19.19 24.35 20.43
CA LEU A 554 17.81 23.89 20.52
C LEU A 554 17.70 22.49 19.92
N VAL A 555 16.93 21.63 20.57
CA VAL A 555 16.58 20.29 20.07
C VAL A 555 15.07 20.16 20.11
N ALA A 556 14.45 19.88 18.97
CA ALA A 556 13.03 19.59 18.89
C ALA A 556 12.82 18.08 18.75
N ARG A 557 11.88 17.51 19.51
CA ARG A 557 11.50 16.11 19.44
C ARG A 557 10.01 15.97 19.18
N PHE A 558 9.65 15.21 18.17
CA PHE A 558 8.28 14.97 17.75
C PHE A 558 8.15 13.49 17.39
N ASN A 559 7.21 12.78 18.00
CA ASN A 559 7.18 11.32 17.98
C ASN A 559 8.56 10.74 18.41
N GLU A 560 9.11 9.78 17.67
CA GLU A 560 10.49 9.26 17.84
C GLU A 560 11.55 10.07 17.07
N LEU A 561 11.19 11.18 16.42
CA LEU A 561 12.10 12.00 15.61
C LEU A 561 12.79 13.06 16.46
N GLU A 562 14.09 13.24 16.27
CA GLU A 562 14.89 14.33 16.84
C GLU A 562 15.44 15.24 15.72
N PHE A 563 15.24 16.54 15.89
CA PHE A 563 15.72 17.59 15.00
C PHE A 563 16.70 18.49 15.76
N GLN A 564 17.93 18.58 15.27
CA GLN A 564 18.96 19.44 15.86
C GLN A 564 18.84 20.83 15.24
N LEU A 565 18.36 21.81 16.01
CA LEU A 565 17.97 23.13 15.51
C LEU A 565 19.14 24.11 15.55
N SER A 566 19.60 24.54 14.38
CA SER A 566 20.59 25.60 14.19
C SER A 566 19.92 26.90 13.77
N HIS A 567 20.37 28.04 14.28
CA HIS A 567 19.82 29.35 13.90
C HIS A 567 20.00 29.61 12.39
N TRP A 568 18.94 30.03 11.70
CA TRP A 568 18.93 30.29 10.25
C TRP A 568 18.90 31.79 9.98
N HIS A 569 17.80 32.45 10.35
CA HIS A 569 17.68 33.89 10.40
C HIS A 569 16.55 34.29 11.34
N TYR A 570 16.65 35.46 11.99
CA TYR A 570 15.63 35.94 12.95
C TYR A 570 15.20 34.83 13.93
N ASP A 571 13.90 34.49 13.98
CA ASP A 571 13.30 33.43 14.80
C ASP A 571 13.03 32.12 14.02
N VAL A 572 13.74 31.94 12.90
CA VAL A 572 13.75 30.73 12.07
C VAL A 572 15.01 29.91 12.39
N PHE A 573 14.85 28.61 12.56
CA PHE A 573 15.91 27.63 12.76
C PHE A 573 15.84 26.54 11.68
N SER A 574 16.98 26.06 11.19
CA SER A 574 17.03 24.84 10.36
C SER A 574 17.20 23.63 11.27
N GLY A 575 16.31 22.64 11.13
CA GLY A 575 16.35 21.39 11.87
C GLY A 575 16.65 20.21 10.95
N LEU A 576 17.82 19.61 11.15
CA LEU A 576 18.28 18.43 10.41
C LEU A 576 17.68 17.14 10.99
N LEU A 577 16.99 16.37 10.15
CA LEU A 577 16.43 15.05 10.46
C LEU A 577 17.34 13.95 9.90
N LYS A 578 18.35 13.56 10.68
CA LYS A 578 19.46 12.67 10.24
C LYS A 578 19.05 11.28 9.72
N ILE A 579 17.85 10.79 10.05
CA ILE A 579 17.37 9.48 9.56
C ILE A 579 16.84 9.54 8.12
N LEU A 580 16.37 10.71 7.66
CA LEU A 580 15.87 10.92 6.29
C LEU A 580 16.83 11.75 5.42
N ASP A 581 17.89 12.31 6.01
CA ASP A 581 18.81 13.28 5.37
C ASP A 581 18.07 14.52 4.82
N ASP A 582 17.15 15.05 5.64
CA ASP A 582 16.25 16.16 5.28
C ASP A 582 16.38 17.35 6.26
N GLU A 583 16.23 18.56 5.74
CA GLU A 583 16.32 19.82 6.50
C GLU A 583 15.03 20.65 6.36
N MET A 584 14.32 20.82 7.49
CA MET A 584 13.10 21.63 7.55
C MET A 584 13.25 22.84 8.46
N LYS A 585 12.49 23.89 8.15
CA LYS A 585 12.57 25.19 8.85
C LYS A 585 11.52 25.27 9.97
N PHE A 586 12.00 25.54 11.18
CA PHE A 586 11.20 25.73 12.39
C PHE A 586 11.08 27.23 12.65
N THR A 587 9.89 27.80 12.43
CA THR A 587 9.64 29.23 12.56
C THR A 587 8.85 29.49 13.83
N PHE A 588 9.45 30.19 14.80
CA PHE A 588 8.77 30.60 16.02
C PHE A 588 8.14 31.98 15.85
N PHE A 589 6.98 32.20 16.46
CA PHE A 589 6.31 33.51 16.47
C PHE A 589 6.08 34.01 17.89
N GLY A 590 6.17 35.33 18.04
CA GLY A 590 5.85 36.03 19.28
C GLY A 590 4.45 36.64 19.27
N ASN A 591 3.80 36.68 20.42
CA ASN A 591 2.52 37.37 20.62
C ASN A 591 2.68 38.88 20.87
N THR A 592 1.55 39.57 21.03
CA THR A 592 1.49 41.03 21.30
C THR A 592 2.08 41.45 22.64
N SER A 593 2.34 40.52 23.57
CA SER A 593 3.09 40.76 24.81
C SER A 593 4.60 40.60 24.64
N GLY A 594 5.08 40.20 23.45
CA GLY A 594 6.49 39.94 23.19
C GLY A 594 6.96 38.62 23.79
N GLU A 595 6.16 37.55 23.71
CA GLU A 595 6.54 36.20 24.14
C GLU A 595 6.40 35.20 23.00
N ILE A 596 7.36 34.28 22.86
CA ILE A 596 7.23 33.14 21.95
C ILE A 596 6.11 32.20 22.42
N ASP A 597 5.00 32.15 21.67
CA ASP A 597 3.82 31.34 21.99
C ASP A 597 3.34 30.43 20.84
N LYS A 598 4.05 30.43 19.70
CA LYS A 598 3.76 29.58 18.53
C LYS A 598 5.03 29.06 17.87
N LEU A 599 4.90 27.91 17.20
CA LEU A 599 5.92 27.29 16.36
C LEU A 599 5.25 26.70 15.11
N ASN A 600 5.67 27.12 13.92
CA ASN A 600 5.18 26.55 12.67
C ASN A 600 6.25 25.66 12.01
N VAL A 601 5.83 24.47 11.55
CA VAL A 601 6.73 23.45 10.96
C VAL A 601 6.12 22.90 9.65
N PRO A 602 6.88 22.78 8.54
CA PRO A 602 6.39 22.31 7.25
C PRO A 602 6.30 20.76 7.20
N PHE A 603 5.59 20.14 8.14
CA PHE A 603 5.34 18.68 8.14
C PHE A 603 4.43 18.19 7.00
N GLU A 604 3.87 19.10 6.20
CA GLU A 604 3.15 18.76 4.97
C GLU A 604 3.51 19.81 3.88
N SER A 605 4.32 19.41 2.92
CA SER A 605 4.90 20.31 1.91
C SER A 605 3.90 20.87 0.88
N SER A 606 2.69 20.33 0.85
CA SER A 606 1.62 20.80 -0.04
C SER A 606 0.62 21.77 0.63
N MET A 607 0.88 22.22 1.86
CA MET A 607 0.06 23.20 2.60
C MET A 607 0.92 24.31 3.21
N ASP A 608 0.27 25.26 3.88
CA ASP A 608 0.94 26.17 4.80
C ASP A 608 1.50 25.41 6.03
N ASN A 609 2.55 25.97 6.65
CA ASN A 609 3.24 25.32 7.76
C ASN A 609 2.31 25.07 8.96
N ILE A 610 2.29 23.84 9.48
CA ILE A 610 1.47 23.41 10.61
C ILE A 610 1.82 24.24 11.85
N GLU A 611 0.85 25.01 12.38
CA GLU A 611 1.01 25.82 13.58
C GLU A 611 0.79 24.99 14.85
N PHE A 612 1.81 24.91 15.70
CA PHE A 612 1.74 24.37 17.05
C PHE A 612 1.71 25.52 18.06
N LYS A 613 0.68 25.55 18.91
CA LYS A 613 0.55 26.53 20.00
C LYS A 613 1.38 26.09 21.19
N LYS A 614 2.17 26.99 21.79
CA LYS A 614 2.94 26.70 22.99
C LYS A 614 2.02 26.40 24.17
N LEU A 615 2.22 25.26 24.80
CA LEU A 615 1.58 24.89 26.06
C LEU A 615 2.26 25.64 27.23
N PRO A 616 1.52 25.97 28.30
CA PRO A 616 2.15 26.45 29.52
C PRO A 616 3.06 25.36 30.12
N PRO A 617 4.07 25.72 30.94
CA PRO A 617 4.93 24.74 31.58
C PRO A 617 4.11 23.70 32.38
N SER A 618 4.30 22.41 32.10
CA SER A 618 3.44 21.35 32.65
C SER A 618 3.48 21.24 34.17
N ASN A 619 4.55 21.72 34.80
CA ASN A 619 4.66 21.84 36.26
C ASN A 619 3.65 22.83 36.88
N LEU A 620 2.92 23.62 36.07
CA LEU A 620 1.84 24.51 36.53
C LEU A 620 0.47 23.82 36.61
N MET A 621 0.40 22.55 36.19
CA MET A 621 -0.71 21.64 36.44
C MET A 621 -0.33 20.53 37.44
N ASP A 622 0.82 20.65 38.11
CA ASP A 622 1.21 19.71 39.15
C ASP A 622 0.34 19.89 40.39
N VAL A 623 -0.33 18.81 40.81
CA VAL A 623 -1.33 18.85 41.90
C VAL A 623 -0.72 19.27 43.24
N GLU A 624 0.55 18.96 43.51
CA GLU A 624 1.23 19.39 44.74
C GLU A 624 1.73 20.85 44.68
N LEU A 625 1.89 21.42 43.48
CA LEU A 625 1.97 22.87 43.32
C LEU A 625 0.59 23.52 43.50
N LEU A 626 -0.45 23.04 42.81
CA LEU A 626 -1.80 23.64 42.86
C LEU A 626 -2.35 23.69 44.31
N LYS A 627 -2.15 22.63 45.10
CA LYS A 627 -2.45 22.59 46.54
C LYS A 627 -1.71 23.64 47.38
N LYS A 628 -0.58 24.16 46.91
CA LYS A 628 0.15 25.28 47.54
C LYS A 628 -0.34 26.64 47.07
N LEU A 629 -1.05 26.75 45.96
CA LEU A 629 -1.54 28.03 45.41
C LEU A 629 -2.94 28.41 45.91
N ILE A 630 -3.75 27.46 46.36
CA ILE A 630 -5.05 27.73 46.99
C ILE A 630 -4.90 28.50 48.32
N GLY A 631 -5.89 29.35 48.62
CA GLY A 631 -5.92 30.20 49.81
C GLY A 631 -6.69 31.51 49.60
N THR A 632 -6.88 32.29 50.67
CA THR A 632 -7.42 33.66 50.60
C THR A 632 -6.28 34.67 50.64
N TYR A 633 -6.31 35.66 49.75
CA TYR A 633 -5.30 36.69 49.62
C TYR A 633 -5.91 38.09 49.75
N ASP A 634 -5.39 38.90 50.67
CA ASP A 634 -5.73 40.31 50.84
C ASP A 634 -4.95 41.15 49.81
N ILE A 635 -5.69 41.87 48.96
CA ILE A 635 -5.17 42.75 47.89
C ILE A 635 -5.40 44.24 48.26
N LYS A 636 -5.32 44.59 49.56
CA LYS A 636 -5.47 45.92 50.20
C LYS A 636 -6.85 46.57 50.13
N VAL A 637 -7.62 46.30 49.08
CA VAL A 637 -8.92 46.95 48.78
C VAL A 637 -10.04 45.96 48.45
N PHE A 638 -9.68 44.69 48.22
CA PHE A 638 -10.57 43.54 48.13
C PHE A 638 -9.76 42.27 48.43
N GLU A 639 -10.46 41.17 48.69
CA GLU A 639 -9.86 39.86 48.85
C GLU A 639 -10.06 39.04 47.56
N VAL A 640 -9.14 38.12 47.29
CA VAL A 640 -9.36 37.05 46.31
C VAL A 640 -9.17 35.69 46.97
N LYS A 641 -10.11 34.79 46.71
CA LYS A 641 -10.05 33.40 47.14
C LYS A 641 -9.70 32.53 45.95
N VAL A 642 -8.62 31.76 46.06
CA VAL A 642 -8.15 30.80 45.05
C VAL A 642 -8.51 29.39 45.53
N GLU A 643 -9.26 28.65 44.72
CA GLU A 643 -9.79 27.32 45.04
C GLU A 643 -9.55 26.34 43.90
N LEU A 644 -9.50 25.05 44.21
CA LEU A 644 -9.40 23.96 43.24
C LEU A 644 -10.79 23.30 43.09
N ILE A 645 -11.28 23.15 41.85
CA ILE A 645 -12.52 22.44 41.54
C ILE A 645 -12.17 21.19 40.73
N GLY A 646 -12.46 20.01 41.28
CA GLY A 646 -11.96 18.75 40.72
C GLY A 646 -10.51 18.52 41.12
N GLU A 647 -9.70 17.97 40.21
CA GLU A 647 -8.31 17.58 40.49
C GLU A 647 -7.28 18.61 40.01
N ASP A 648 -7.62 19.44 39.01
CA ASP A 648 -6.67 20.30 38.28
C ASP A 648 -7.13 21.75 38.04
N LYS A 649 -8.44 22.02 38.01
CA LYS A 649 -8.98 23.33 37.63
C LYS A 649 -9.00 24.31 38.80
N MET A 650 -8.04 25.24 38.82
CA MET A 650 -8.11 26.39 39.73
C MET A 650 -9.15 27.44 39.29
N MET A 651 -9.78 28.05 40.28
CA MET A 651 -10.69 29.19 40.15
C MET A 651 -10.26 30.31 41.09
N ILE A 652 -10.44 31.57 40.69
CA ILE A 652 -10.26 32.76 41.51
C ILE A 652 -11.61 33.48 41.68
N THR A 653 -11.92 33.88 42.92
CA THR A 653 -13.15 34.62 43.25
C THR A 653 -12.78 35.88 44.01
N ALA A 654 -13.01 37.06 43.42
CA ALA A 654 -12.86 38.33 44.12
C ALA A 654 -14.11 38.65 44.96
N THR A 655 -13.97 39.41 46.05
CA THR A 655 -15.09 39.78 46.93
C THR A 655 -16.28 40.36 46.13
N GLY A 656 -17.43 39.67 46.16
CA GLY A 656 -18.65 40.09 45.48
C GLY A 656 -18.70 39.85 43.96
N GLN A 657 -17.77 39.08 43.40
CA GLN A 657 -17.73 38.71 41.98
C GLN A 657 -17.98 37.21 41.76
N ASN A 658 -18.29 36.81 40.53
CA ASN A 658 -18.39 35.40 40.14
C ASN A 658 -17.00 34.76 40.05
N PRO A 659 -16.85 33.45 40.34
CA PRO A 659 -15.58 32.73 40.13
C PRO A 659 -15.14 32.73 38.66
N VAL A 660 -13.88 33.02 38.40
CA VAL A 660 -13.23 32.97 37.08
C VAL A 660 -12.18 31.86 37.08
N ALA A 661 -12.01 31.14 35.96
CA ALA A 661 -11.01 30.08 35.89
C ALA A 661 -9.58 30.66 35.78
N LEU A 662 -8.62 30.00 36.43
CA LEU A 662 -7.19 30.32 36.29
C LEU A 662 -6.54 29.40 35.27
N VAL A 663 -6.15 29.97 34.13
CA VAL A 663 -5.48 29.26 33.02
C VAL A 663 -3.96 29.43 33.18
N PRO A 664 -3.17 28.35 33.30
CA PRO A 664 -1.72 28.48 33.46
C PRO A 664 -1.06 29.19 32.28
N TRP A 665 -0.02 29.99 32.54
CA TRP A 665 0.69 30.76 31.51
C TRP A 665 2.19 30.52 31.53
N ARG A 666 2.89 30.97 32.58
CA ARG A 666 4.37 31.02 32.66
C ARG A 666 4.82 31.14 34.12
N ASN A 667 6.10 30.95 34.44
CA ASN A 667 6.65 31.10 35.81
C ASN A 667 5.79 30.40 36.88
N THR A 668 5.06 31.16 37.70
CA THR A 668 3.94 30.71 38.55
C THR A 668 2.76 31.68 38.41
N GLU A 669 2.49 32.09 37.17
CA GLU A 669 1.48 33.06 36.74
C GLU A 669 0.38 32.37 35.91
N TYR A 670 -0.87 32.74 36.23
CA TYR A 670 -2.08 32.20 35.64
C TYR A 670 -2.95 33.35 35.11
N LYS A 671 -3.41 33.27 33.86
CA LYS A 671 -4.36 34.21 33.25
C LYS A 671 -5.77 33.96 33.79
N LEU A 672 -6.55 35.02 33.95
CA LEU A 672 -7.97 34.90 34.27
C LEU A 672 -8.76 34.65 32.98
N ASP A 673 -9.50 33.54 32.92
CA ASP A 673 -10.23 33.13 31.72
C ASP A 673 -11.25 34.18 31.27
N GLY A 674 -11.32 34.43 29.97
CA GLY A 674 -12.12 35.50 29.35
C GLY A 674 -11.67 36.95 29.64
N LEU A 675 -10.70 37.20 30.54
CA LEU A 675 -10.31 38.53 30.98
C LEU A 675 -8.94 38.97 30.39
N ASN A 676 -8.98 39.56 29.20
CA ASN A 676 -7.78 40.04 28.50
C ASN A 676 -6.98 41.06 29.33
N GLY A 677 -5.70 40.76 29.57
CA GLY A 677 -4.79 41.60 30.37
C GLY A 677 -4.89 41.40 31.88
N TYR A 678 -5.60 40.36 32.35
CA TYR A 678 -5.68 39.99 33.76
C TYR A 678 -4.96 38.66 34.03
N SER A 679 -4.11 38.66 35.05
CA SER A 679 -3.41 37.47 35.55
C SER A 679 -3.08 37.59 37.05
N ILE A 680 -2.78 36.46 37.68
CA ILE A 680 -2.24 36.38 39.04
C ILE A 680 -0.92 35.61 39.03
N GLU A 681 0.16 36.24 39.49
CA GLU A 681 1.46 35.61 39.75
C GLU A 681 1.56 35.26 41.24
N PHE A 682 1.84 34.00 41.53
CA PHE A 682 2.10 33.51 42.88
C PHE A 682 3.62 33.50 43.12
N ILE A 683 4.07 34.21 44.17
CA ILE A 683 5.49 34.45 44.43
C ILE A 683 6.02 33.41 45.44
N ALA A 684 7.01 32.63 45.02
CA ALA A 684 7.65 31.62 45.87
C ALA A 684 8.62 32.26 46.89
N ASP A 685 8.49 31.90 48.18
CA ASP A 685 9.49 32.20 49.20
C ASP A 685 10.73 31.29 49.08
N LYS A 686 11.74 31.52 49.93
CA LYS A 686 12.98 30.71 49.98
C LYS A 686 12.79 29.25 50.44
N LYS A 687 11.58 28.85 50.82
CA LYS A 687 11.21 27.48 51.24
C LYS A 687 10.24 26.80 50.27
N GLY A 688 9.68 27.54 49.30
CA GLY A 688 8.67 27.05 48.34
C GLY A 688 7.23 27.20 48.82
N ASN A 689 6.94 28.16 49.71
CA ASN A 689 5.61 28.63 50.05
C ASN A 689 5.18 29.77 49.11
N TYR A 690 3.88 30.02 48.97
CA TYR A 690 3.32 30.98 48.01
C TYR A 690 2.42 32.01 48.71
N ASP A 691 2.96 32.66 49.73
CA ASP A 691 2.21 33.55 50.64
C ASP A 691 2.11 35.00 50.14
N ASP A 692 2.80 35.32 49.04
CA ASP A 692 2.76 36.60 48.33
C ASP A 692 2.21 36.40 46.92
N VAL A 693 1.36 37.32 46.46
CA VAL A 693 0.78 37.33 45.09
C VAL A 693 0.85 38.70 44.45
N ILE A 694 0.85 38.75 43.12
CA ILE A 694 0.68 39.95 42.31
C ILE A 694 -0.47 39.73 41.34
N ILE A 695 -1.53 40.52 41.44
CA ILE A 695 -2.57 40.57 40.41
C ILE A 695 -2.20 41.63 39.39
N HIS A 696 -2.00 41.21 38.14
CA HIS A 696 -1.82 42.09 37.00
C HIS A 696 -3.17 42.44 36.39
N GLN A 697 -3.36 43.72 36.06
CA GLN A 697 -4.56 44.25 35.40
C GLN A 697 -4.13 45.33 34.38
N PRO A 698 -4.97 45.66 33.38
CA PRO A 698 -4.63 46.68 32.37
C PRO A 698 -4.36 48.10 32.92
N ASN A 699 -4.71 48.36 34.19
CA ASN A 699 -4.52 49.63 34.89
C ASN A 699 -3.41 49.59 35.96
N GLY A 700 -2.77 48.44 36.24
CA GLY A 700 -1.70 48.34 37.23
C GLY A 700 -1.48 46.94 37.80
N ASN A 701 -0.43 46.81 38.63
CA ASN A 701 -0.08 45.60 39.36
C ASN A 701 -0.39 45.76 40.85
N PHE A 702 -1.11 44.81 41.43
CA PHE A 702 -1.60 44.86 42.81
C PHE A 702 -1.00 43.70 43.61
N ALA A 703 0.03 44.00 44.40
CA ALA A 703 0.63 43.04 45.33
C ALA A 703 -0.27 42.82 46.56
N GLY A 704 -0.45 41.56 46.94
CA GLY A 704 -1.25 41.12 48.08
C GLY A 704 -0.64 39.93 48.81
N LYS A 705 -1.21 39.56 49.96
CA LYS A 705 -0.68 38.52 50.85
C LYS A 705 -1.75 37.52 51.26
N ARG A 706 -1.35 36.26 51.42
CA ARG A 706 -2.19 35.22 52.00
C ARG A 706 -2.51 35.55 53.46
N HIS A 707 -3.76 35.32 53.87
CA HIS A 707 -4.14 35.22 55.29
C HIS A 707 -4.78 33.86 55.58
N GLU A 708 -4.85 33.50 56.86
CA GLU A 708 -5.41 32.23 57.36
C GLU A 708 -6.94 32.26 57.53
#